data_AF-A0A6P6H742-F1
#
_entry.id   AF-A0A6P6H742-F1
#
_cell.length_a   1.000
_cell.length_b   1.000
_cell.length_c   1.000
_cell.angle_alpha   90.00
_cell.angle_beta   90.00
_cell.angle_gamma   90.00
#
_symmetry.space_group_name_H-M   'P 1'
#
loop_
_entity.id
_entity.type
_entity.pdbx_description
1 polymer ?
#
loop_
_entity_poly.entity_id
_entity_poly.type
_entity_poly.pdbx_seq_one_letter_code
_entity_poly.pdbx_strand_id
1 'polypeptide(L)'
;MPGDFLPRGSGIVTRRPLILQLIFSKTVLNLTLIDLPGITKVPVGDQPPDIEYQIKDMILQFISRESSLILAVTPANMDLANSDALKLAKEVDPQGLRTIGVITKLDLMDEGTDARDVLENKLLPLRRGYIGVVNRSQKDIEGKKDIRTALAAERKFFLSHPAYRHMADRMGTPHLQKTLNQQLTNHIRESLPALRSKLQSQLLSLEKEVEEYKNFRPDDPTRKTKALLQMVQQFGVDFEKRIEGSGDQVDTLELSGGARINRIFHERFPFELVKMEFDEKDLRREISYAIKNIHGVRTGLFTPDLAFEAIVKKQVVKLKEPCLKCVDLVIQELINTVRQCTSKLSSYPRLREETERIVTTYIREREGRTKDQILLLIDIEQSYINTNHEDFIGFANCYYTEQLVTGAQQRSTQLNKKRAIPNQGEILVIRRGWLTINNISLMKGGSKEYWFVLTAESLSWYKDEEEKEKKYMLPLDNLKIRDVEKGFMSNKHVFAIFNTEQRNVYKDLRQIELACDSQEDVDSWKASFLRAGVYPEKDQAENEDGVQENTFSMDPQLERQVETIRNLVDSYVAIINKSIRDLMPKTIMHLMINNATTSIGSRPTFLLNFVGDPSRLSGLPPWGQRKQQGRVVSQSPLFEFCYQTSQ
;
A
#
# COMPACT_ATOMS: atom_id res chain seq x y z
N MET A 1 31.91 -34.98 -9.92
CA MET A 1 32.96 -34.60 -8.96
C MET A 1 32.38 -34.70 -7.56
N PRO A 2 32.66 -35.73 -6.75
CA PRO A 2 32.31 -35.69 -5.33
C PRO A 2 33.28 -34.73 -4.65
N GLY A 3 32.83 -33.49 -4.47
CA GLY A 3 33.59 -32.45 -3.79
C GLY A 3 33.77 -32.80 -2.32
N ASP A 4 34.98 -32.58 -1.82
CA ASP A 4 35.40 -32.84 -0.45
C ASP A 4 34.39 -32.34 0.59
N PHE A 5 33.90 -33.27 1.41
CA PHE A 5 32.74 -33.10 2.29
C PHE A 5 32.99 -32.19 3.50
N LEU A 6 34.26 -31.89 3.78
CA LEU A 6 34.72 -31.02 4.87
C LEU A 6 35.86 -30.13 4.35
N PRO A 7 35.87 -28.84 4.69
CA PRO A 7 36.96 -27.94 4.30
C PRO A 7 38.29 -28.45 4.87
N ARG A 8 39.34 -28.48 4.03
CA ARG A 8 40.69 -28.97 4.39
C ARG A 8 41.62 -27.79 4.65
N GLY A 9 42.25 -27.76 5.83
CA GLY A 9 43.21 -26.75 6.28
C GLY A 9 43.35 -26.76 7.80
N SER A 10 44.45 -26.25 8.35
CA SER A 10 44.64 -26.18 9.80
C SER A 10 43.88 -25.01 10.41
N GLY A 11 43.04 -25.27 11.43
CA GLY A 11 42.33 -24.22 12.17
C GLY A 11 40.94 -23.84 11.63
N ILE A 12 40.38 -24.59 10.69
CA ILE A 12 39.06 -24.30 10.09
C ILE A 12 37.92 -24.66 11.04
N VAL A 13 36.95 -23.75 11.20
CA VAL A 13 35.70 -23.94 11.96
C VAL A 13 34.52 -24.03 10.98
N THR A 14 33.62 -25.01 11.16
CA THR A 14 32.43 -25.22 10.30
C THR A 14 31.14 -25.26 11.09
N ARG A 15 30.05 -24.75 10.50
CA ARG A 15 28.69 -24.79 11.09
C ARG A 15 28.01 -26.17 10.99
N ARG A 16 28.59 -27.12 10.25
CA ARG A 16 28.04 -28.49 10.13
C ARG A 16 28.46 -29.34 11.34
N PRO A 17 27.50 -29.87 12.13
CA PRO A 17 27.84 -30.69 13.28
C PRO A 17 28.36 -32.07 12.85
N LEU A 18 29.30 -32.61 13.62
CA LEU A 18 29.76 -33.99 13.52
C LEU A 18 29.04 -34.81 14.60
N ILE A 19 28.29 -35.83 14.18
CA ILE A 19 27.53 -36.69 15.10
C ILE A 19 28.37 -37.94 15.39
N LEU A 20 28.81 -38.09 16.64
CA LEU A 20 29.51 -39.28 17.13
C LEU A 20 28.61 -40.04 18.10
N GLN A 21 28.21 -41.26 17.73
CA GLN A 21 27.42 -42.13 18.60
C GLN A 21 28.31 -43.26 19.14
N LEU A 22 28.56 -43.25 20.45
CA LEU A 22 29.31 -44.30 21.13
C LEU A 22 28.32 -45.33 21.70
N ILE A 23 28.11 -46.45 21.01
CA ILE A 23 26.98 -47.37 21.29
C ILE A 23 27.29 -48.40 22.39
N PHE A 24 28.56 -48.65 22.77
CA PHE A 24 28.89 -49.71 23.72
C PHE A 24 30.06 -49.35 24.65
N SER A 25 29.76 -48.94 25.88
CA SER A 25 30.75 -48.93 26.96
C SER A 25 30.07 -49.20 28.31
N LYS A 26 30.54 -50.22 29.04
CA LYS A 26 30.03 -50.62 30.37
C LYS A 26 30.41 -49.62 31.49
N THR A 27 31.20 -48.59 31.17
CA THR A 27 31.79 -47.67 32.14
C THR A 27 31.30 -46.22 32.01
N VAL A 28 30.42 -45.93 31.04
CA VAL A 28 29.91 -44.56 30.80
C VAL A 28 28.39 -44.50 30.90
N LEU A 29 27.87 -43.40 31.43
CA LEU A 29 26.45 -43.11 31.53
C LEU A 29 25.93 -42.51 30.21
N ASN A 30 24.63 -42.66 29.94
CA ASN A 30 23.98 -42.06 28.76
C ASN A 30 24.01 -40.53 28.87
N LEU A 31 24.89 -39.90 28.09
CA LEU A 31 25.07 -38.45 28.09
C LEU A 31 25.19 -37.96 26.65
N THR A 32 24.38 -36.96 26.31
CA THR A 32 24.50 -36.24 25.04
C THR A 32 25.27 -34.95 25.31
N LEU A 33 26.41 -34.80 24.67
CA LEU A 33 27.25 -33.61 24.77
C LEU A 33 27.39 -32.98 23.39
N ILE A 34 27.37 -31.65 23.36
CA ILE A 34 27.70 -30.86 22.17
C ILE A 34 29.01 -30.18 22.50
N ASP A 35 30.08 -30.62 21.82
CA ASP A 35 31.38 -29.97 21.93
C ASP A 35 31.42 -28.78 20.96
N LEU A 36 31.75 -27.60 21.50
CA LEU A 36 31.75 -26.34 20.77
C LEU A 36 33.19 -25.82 20.68
N PRO A 37 33.55 -25.13 19.58
CA PRO A 37 34.89 -24.59 19.44
C PRO A 37 35.23 -23.61 20.58
N GLY A 38 36.46 -23.67 21.06
CA GLY A 38 36.98 -22.70 22.04
C GLY A 38 37.04 -21.29 21.46
N ILE A 39 36.78 -20.29 22.29
CA ILE A 39 36.80 -18.88 21.88
C ILE A 39 38.25 -18.46 21.62
N THR A 40 38.52 -18.01 20.39
CA THR A 40 39.81 -17.45 19.98
C THR A 40 39.64 -15.96 19.69
N LYS A 41 40.46 -15.12 20.32
CA LYS A 41 40.40 -13.65 20.18
C LYS A 41 41.27 -13.12 19.04
N VAL A 42 42.23 -13.92 18.58
CA VAL A 42 43.15 -13.56 17.50
C VAL A 42 43.09 -14.67 16.46
N PRO A 43 42.85 -14.35 15.18
CA PRO A 43 42.84 -15.34 14.11
C PRO A 43 44.23 -15.94 13.94
N VAL A 44 44.30 -17.27 13.80
CA VAL A 44 45.54 -18.02 13.56
C VAL A 44 45.43 -18.87 12.29
N GLY A 45 46.53 -18.97 11.53
CA GLY A 45 46.55 -19.72 10.27
C GLY A 45 45.62 -19.12 9.22
N ASP A 46 44.78 -19.96 8.60
CA ASP A 46 43.83 -19.57 7.53
C ASP A 46 42.46 -19.09 8.07
N GLN A 47 42.39 -18.71 9.35
CA GLN A 47 41.14 -18.23 9.96
C GLN A 47 40.76 -16.82 9.46
N PRO A 48 39.46 -16.56 9.25
CA PRO A 48 39.00 -15.25 8.84
C PRO A 48 39.17 -14.22 9.98
N PRO A 49 39.30 -12.92 9.66
CA PRO A 49 39.53 -11.87 10.67
C PRO A 49 38.39 -11.72 11.68
N ASP A 50 37.18 -12.18 11.36
CA ASP A 50 35.99 -12.15 12.20
C ASP A 50 35.70 -13.50 12.92
N ILE A 51 36.70 -14.41 13.00
CA ILE A 51 36.51 -15.76 13.57
C ILE A 51 35.94 -15.75 14.99
N GLU A 52 36.33 -14.77 15.82
CA GLU A 52 35.79 -14.61 17.17
C GLU A 52 34.27 -14.44 17.15
N TYR A 53 33.75 -13.59 16.26
CA TYR A 53 32.33 -13.33 16.11
C TYR A 53 31.60 -14.57 15.59
N GLN A 54 32.16 -15.26 14.61
CA GLN A 54 31.56 -16.48 14.05
C GLN A 54 31.47 -17.61 15.09
N ILE A 55 32.51 -17.79 15.92
CA ILE A 55 32.52 -18.76 17.01
C ILE A 55 31.47 -18.36 18.07
N LYS A 56 31.40 -17.09 18.47
CA LYS A 56 30.39 -16.60 19.41
C LYS A 56 28.96 -16.80 18.91
N ASP A 57 28.67 -16.43 17.66
CA ASP A 57 27.37 -16.66 17.01
C ASP A 57 27.01 -18.15 16.99
N MET A 58 27.97 -19.02 16.65
CA MET A 58 27.77 -20.47 16.68
C MET A 58 27.43 -20.96 18.09
N ILE A 59 28.19 -20.54 19.12
CA ILE A 59 27.93 -20.92 20.51
C ILE A 59 26.53 -20.46 20.93
N LEU A 60 26.18 -19.19 20.67
CA LEU A 60 24.89 -18.60 21.03
C LEU A 60 23.70 -19.35 20.41
N GLN A 61 23.83 -19.89 19.19
CA GLN A 61 22.76 -20.70 18.58
C GLN A 61 22.40 -21.96 19.39
N PHE A 62 23.36 -22.52 20.13
CA PHE A 62 23.14 -23.67 21.00
C PHE A 62 22.75 -23.25 22.42
N ILE A 63 23.50 -22.33 23.04
CA ILE A 63 23.31 -21.98 24.45
C ILE A 63 22.11 -21.06 24.71
N SER A 64 21.61 -20.33 23.70
CA SER A 64 20.40 -19.49 23.84
C SER A 64 19.11 -20.30 23.96
N ARG A 65 19.15 -21.61 23.68
CA ARG A 65 17.99 -22.48 23.87
C ARG A 65 17.79 -22.74 25.37
N GLU A 66 16.63 -22.36 25.90
CA GLU A 66 16.27 -22.57 27.32
C GLU A 66 16.33 -24.05 27.72
N SER A 67 16.11 -24.97 26.77
CA SER A 67 16.21 -26.42 26.97
C SER A 67 17.64 -26.97 26.96
N SER A 68 18.68 -26.13 26.95
CA SER A 68 20.08 -26.57 27.01
C SER A 68 20.72 -26.36 28.39
N LEU A 69 21.49 -27.34 28.85
CA LEU A 69 22.40 -27.19 29.98
C LEU A 69 23.75 -26.65 29.49
N ILE A 70 24.28 -25.65 30.17
CA ILE A 70 25.55 -25.01 29.82
C ILE A 70 26.64 -25.54 30.74
N LEU A 71 27.68 -26.14 30.17
CA LEU A 71 28.87 -26.55 30.90
C LEU A 71 29.96 -25.49 30.73
N ALA A 72 30.10 -24.58 31.70
CA ALA A 72 31.06 -23.49 31.65
C ALA A 72 32.42 -23.94 32.18
N VAL A 73 33.29 -24.40 31.27
CA VAL A 73 34.64 -24.90 31.60
C VAL A 73 35.62 -23.73 31.67
N THR A 74 36.27 -23.56 32.82
CA THR A 74 37.27 -22.51 33.07
C THR A 74 38.52 -23.11 33.70
N PRO A 75 39.74 -22.73 33.27
CA PRO A 75 40.97 -23.17 33.94
C PRO A 75 41.22 -22.37 35.22
N ALA A 76 41.76 -23.02 36.25
CA ALA A 76 41.98 -22.44 37.58
C ALA A 76 43.13 -21.42 37.64
N ASN A 77 44.06 -21.49 36.69
CA ASN A 77 45.21 -20.59 36.60
C ASN A 77 44.88 -19.22 35.96
N MET A 78 43.61 -18.95 35.69
CA MET A 78 43.11 -17.68 35.17
C MET A 78 42.07 -17.12 36.15
N ASP A 79 42.05 -15.79 36.31
CA ASP A 79 40.99 -15.12 37.07
C ASP A 79 39.60 -15.42 36.48
N LEU A 80 38.69 -15.86 37.32
CA LEU A 80 37.32 -16.24 36.97
C LEU A 80 36.56 -15.09 36.29
N ALA A 81 36.83 -13.84 36.67
CA ALA A 81 36.22 -12.66 36.08
C ALA A 81 36.54 -12.49 34.58
N ASN A 82 37.63 -13.12 34.11
CA ASN A 82 38.06 -13.09 32.72
C ASN A 82 37.62 -14.33 31.91
N SER A 83 36.87 -15.25 32.51
CA SER A 83 36.35 -16.44 31.82
C SER A 83 35.32 -16.06 30.75
N ASP A 84 35.69 -16.26 29.48
CA ASP A 84 34.78 -16.03 28.35
C ASP A 84 33.58 -17.00 28.38
N ALA A 85 33.76 -18.22 28.89
CA ALA A 85 32.68 -19.22 29.02
C ALA A 85 31.60 -18.76 30.02
N LEU A 86 32.00 -18.18 31.16
CA LEU A 86 31.05 -17.67 32.15
C LEU A 86 30.40 -16.35 31.72
N LYS A 87 31.12 -15.50 30.97
CA LYS A 87 30.55 -14.29 30.36
C LYS A 87 29.41 -14.64 29.40
N LEU A 88 29.66 -15.53 28.45
CA LEU A 88 28.61 -15.99 27.52
C LEU A 88 27.47 -16.70 28.23
N ALA A 89 27.77 -17.53 29.25
CA ALA A 89 26.72 -18.19 30.03
C ALA A 89 25.81 -17.16 30.73
N LYS A 90 26.36 -16.09 31.30
CA LYS A 90 25.58 -15.02 31.94
C LYS A 90 24.72 -14.22 30.98
N GLU A 91 25.13 -14.05 29.73
CA GLU A 91 24.32 -13.35 28.72
C GLU A 91 23.00 -14.09 28.44
N VAL A 92 23.01 -15.42 28.47
CA VAL A 92 21.85 -16.27 28.14
C VAL A 92 21.20 -16.97 29.35
N ASP A 93 21.85 -16.95 30.50
CA ASP A 93 21.38 -17.49 31.78
C ASP A 93 21.84 -16.58 32.95
N PRO A 94 21.30 -15.35 33.07
CA PRO A 94 21.75 -14.38 34.08
C PRO A 94 21.60 -14.87 35.53
N GLN A 95 20.62 -15.73 35.77
CA GLN A 95 20.32 -16.32 37.09
C GLN A 95 21.12 -17.61 37.36
N GLY A 96 21.90 -18.11 36.40
CA GLY A 96 22.71 -19.33 36.54
C GLY A 96 21.88 -20.59 36.82
N LEU A 97 20.66 -20.68 36.28
CA LEU A 97 19.71 -21.75 36.54
C LEU A 97 20.08 -23.05 35.83
N ARG A 98 20.73 -22.97 34.67
CA ARG A 98 21.06 -24.10 33.78
C ARG A 98 22.56 -24.17 33.46
N THR A 99 23.36 -23.36 34.14
CA THR A 99 24.81 -23.33 34.03
C THR A 99 25.49 -24.14 35.13
N ILE A 100 26.40 -25.03 34.76
CA ILE A 100 27.26 -25.82 35.65
C ILE A 100 28.70 -25.34 35.45
N GLY A 101 29.35 -24.87 36.51
CA GLY A 101 30.74 -24.44 36.45
C GLY A 101 31.69 -25.63 36.58
N VAL A 102 32.68 -25.72 35.69
CA VAL A 102 33.75 -26.73 35.80
C VAL A 102 35.09 -26.03 35.85
N ILE A 103 35.83 -26.26 36.92
CA ILE A 103 37.16 -25.68 37.12
C ILE A 103 38.21 -26.75 36.83
N THR A 104 39.04 -26.51 35.81
CA THR A 104 40.09 -27.44 35.36
C THR A 104 41.48 -26.94 35.76
N LYS A 105 42.53 -27.75 35.63
CA LYS A 105 43.94 -27.34 35.85
C LYS A 105 44.22 -26.78 37.26
N LEU A 106 43.54 -27.31 38.28
CA LEU A 106 43.75 -26.93 39.69
C LEU A 106 45.15 -27.29 40.20
N ASP A 107 45.82 -28.22 39.55
CA ASP A 107 47.18 -28.66 39.80
C ASP A 107 48.26 -27.71 39.26
N LEU A 108 47.88 -26.77 38.38
CA LEU A 108 48.77 -25.79 37.76
C LEU A 108 48.59 -24.37 38.33
N MET A 109 48.00 -24.26 39.51
CA MET A 109 47.90 -22.99 40.23
C MET A 109 49.24 -22.63 40.88
N ASP A 110 49.52 -21.33 41.01
CA ASP A 110 50.74 -20.85 41.63
C ASP A 110 50.78 -21.23 43.12
N GLU A 111 51.96 -21.60 43.61
CA GLU A 111 52.15 -21.96 45.02
C GLU A 111 51.69 -20.81 45.94
N GLY A 112 50.81 -21.13 46.88
CA GLY A 112 50.20 -20.15 47.79
C GLY A 112 48.85 -19.59 47.33
N THR A 113 48.37 -19.96 46.14
CA THR A 113 47.02 -19.63 45.66
C THR A 113 46.12 -20.86 45.61
N ASP A 114 44.81 -20.66 45.77
CA ASP A 114 43.81 -21.71 45.61
C ASP A 114 42.50 -21.16 45.05
N ALA A 115 41.67 -22.05 44.51
CA ALA A 115 40.36 -21.74 43.94
C ALA A 115 39.22 -22.07 44.91
N ARG A 116 39.48 -22.07 46.23
CA ARG A 116 38.50 -22.51 47.24
C ARG A 116 37.23 -21.67 47.21
N ASP A 117 37.33 -20.35 47.14
CA ASP A 117 36.16 -19.47 47.13
C ASP A 117 35.30 -19.63 45.87
N VAL A 118 35.91 -20.06 44.75
CA VAL A 118 35.18 -20.42 43.52
C VAL A 118 34.44 -21.74 43.72
N LEU A 119 35.14 -22.76 44.20
CA LEU A 119 34.56 -24.10 44.42
C LEU A 119 33.52 -24.15 45.55
N GLU A 120 33.62 -23.26 46.54
CA GLU A 120 32.62 -23.03 47.59
C GLU A 120 31.45 -22.16 47.10
N ASN A 121 31.43 -21.78 45.81
CA ASN A 121 30.36 -21.01 45.18
C ASN A 121 30.16 -19.61 45.77
N LYS A 122 31.22 -19.00 46.34
CA LYS A 122 31.16 -17.68 47.01
C LYS A 122 31.45 -16.53 46.06
N LEU A 123 32.42 -16.69 45.16
CA LEU A 123 32.88 -15.60 44.28
C LEU A 123 31.83 -15.25 43.22
N LEU A 124 31.36 -16.26 42.46
CA LEU A 124 30.35 -16.09 41.43
C LEU A 124 29.29 -17.19 41.56
N PRO A 125 28.19 -16.97 42.30
CA PRO A 125 27.26 -18.04 42.64
C PRO A 125 26.50 -18.56 41.40
N LEU A 126 26.59 -19.87 41.16
CA LEU A 126 25.75 -20.62 40.21
C LEU A 126 24.79 -21.51 40.97
N ARG A 127 23.54 -21.66 40.49
CA ARG A 127 22.53 -22.52 41.15
C ARG A 127 22.94 -23.98 41.18
N ARG A 128 23.73 -24.42 40.20
CA ARG A 128 24.24 -25.80 40.10
C ARG A 128 25.68 -25.96 40.61
N GLY A 129 26.29 -24.89 41.12
CA GLY A 129 27.61 -24.88 41.73
C GLY A 129 28.77 -25.11 40.76
N TYR A 130 29.95 -25.32 41.34
CA TYR A 130 31.21 -25.59 40.64
C TYR A 130 31.76 -26.98 40.98
N ILE A 131 32.38 -27.62 39.99
CA ILE A 131 33.05 -28.90 40.17
C ILE A 131 34.49 -28.77 39.65
N GLY A 132 35.45 -29.04 40.53
CA GLY A 132 36.87 -29.08 40.21
C GLY A 132 37.25 -30.42 39.62
N VAL A 133 38.05 -30.42 38.55
CA VAL A 133 38.60 -31.63 37.92
C VAL A 133 40.09 -31.46 37.62
N VAL A 134 40.83 -32.56 37.74
CA VAL A 134 42.26 -32.63 37.39
C VAL A 134 42.44 -33.67 36.29
N ASN A 135 42.82 -33.18 35.11
CA ASN A 135 42.95 -34.00 33.91
C ASN A 135 44.41 -34.47 33.72
N ARG A 136 44.61 -35.38 32.76
CA ARG A 136 45.96 -35.77 32.32
C ARG A 136 46.69 -34.55 31.73
N SER A 137 47.93 -34.34 32.16
CA SER A 137 48.82 -33.34 31.56
C SER A 137 49.25 -33.75 30.14
N GLN A 138 49.83 -32.82 29.38
CA GLN A 138 50.35 -33.11 28.04
C GLN A 138 51.39 -34.25 28.08
N LYS A 139 52.27 -34.24 29.08
CA LYS A 139 53.26 -35.31 29.33
C LYS A 139 52.59 -36.65 29.65
N ASP A 140 51.50 -36.64 30.41
CA ASP A 140 50.73 -37.86 30.71
C ASP A 140 50.04 -38.43 29.46
N ILE A 141 49.61 -37.57 28.52
CA ILE A 141 48.99 -37.97 27.26
C ILE A 141 50.04 -38.61 26.33
N GLU A 142 51.20 -37.97 26.17
CA GLU A 142 52.33 -38.49 25.41
C GLU A 142 52.85 -39.81 25.99
N GLY A 143 52.90 -39.90 27.32
CA GLY A 143 53.22 -41.11 28.07
C GLY A 143 52.10 -42.16 28.13
N LYS A 144 50.95 -41.93 27.47
CA LYS A 144 49.78 -42.82 27.42
C LYS A 144 49.32 -43.31 28.81
N LYS A 145 49.34 -42.42 29.82
CA LYS A 145 48.90 -42.74 31.18
C LYS A 145 47.47 -43.28 31.18
N ASP A 146 47.29 -44.42 31.85
CA ASP A 146 46.00 -45.10 31.97
C ASP A 146 44.97 -44.24 32.71
N ILE A 147 43.70 -44.37 32.29
CA ILE A 147 42.59 -43.59 32.84
C ILE A 147 42.32 -43.92 34.32
N ARG A 148 42.49 -45.17 34.76
CA ARG A 148 42.27 -45.54 36.17
C ARG A 148 43.34 -44.92 37.05
N THR A 149 44.59 -44.91 36.58
CA THR A 149 45.70 -44.23 37.25
C THR A 149 45.48 -42.73 37.32
N ALA A 150 44.95 -42.11 36.26
CA ALA A 150 44.60 -40.69 36.27
C ALA A 150 43.50 -40.35 37.29
N LEU A 151 42.42 -41.13 37.34
CA LEU A 151 41.35 -40.95 38.33
C LEU A 151 41.83 -41.16 39.78
N ALA A 152 42.71 -42.14 40.00
CA ALA A 152 43.33 -42.34 41.32
C ALA A 152 44.23 -41.17 41.72
N ALA A 153 44.98 -40.60 40.78
CA ALA A 153 45.81 -39.42 41.00
C ALA A 153 44.95 -38.17 41.30
N GLU A 154 43.86 -37.97 40.57
CA GLU A 154 42.88 -36.91 40.82
C GLU A 154 42.29 -37.03 42.24
N ARG A 155 41.84 -38.22 42.62
CA ARG A 155 41.31 -38.46 43.97
C ARG A 155 42.36 -38.21 45.05
N LYS A 156 43.61 -38.64 44.83
CA LYS A 156 44.72 -38.39 45.74
C LYS A 156 44.96 -36.89 45.91
N PHE A 157 44.99 -36.13 44.80
CA PHE A 157 45.17 -34.67 44.80
C PHE A 157 44.15 -33.98 45.72
N PHE A 158 42.86 -34.23 45.52
CA PHE A 158 41.81 -33.60 46.33
C PHE A 158 41.86 -33.99 47.81
N LEU A 159 42.27 -35.22 48.14
CA LEU A 159 42.40 -35.68 49.53
C LEU A 159 43.65 -35.13 50.23
N SER A 160 44.74 -34.92 49.48
CA SER A 160 46.01 -34.42 50.03
C SER A 160 46.08 -32.89 50.10
N HIS A 161 45.31 -32.17 49.27
CA HIS A 161 45.39 -30.71 49.19
C HIS A 161 44.68 -30.04 50.39
N PRO A 162 45.35 -29.20 51.19
CA PRO A 162 44.80 -28.66 52.43
C PRO A 162 43.55 -27.80 52.20
N ALA A 163 43.49 -27.04 51.10
CA ALA A 163 42.35 -26.17 50.78
C ALA A 163 41.10 -26.91 50.24
N TYR A 164 41.24 -28.14 49.73
CA TYR A 164 40.15 -28.87 49.05
C TYR A 164 39.72 -30.15 49.77
N ARG A 165 40.47 -30.59 50.80
CA ARG A 165 40.25 -31.84 51.50
C ARG A 165 38.82 -32.03 52.03
N HIS A 166 38.22 -30.96 52.58
CA HIS A 166 36.84 -31.00 53.12
C HIS A 166 35.76 -31.15 52.05
N MET A 167 36.08 -30.91 50.78
CA MET A 167 35.16 -30.98 49.64
C MET A 167 35.52 -32.06 48.63
N ALA A 168 36.51 -32.91 48.91
CA ALA A 168 37.01 -33.93 47.99
C ALA A 168 35.93 -34.89 47.45
N ASP A 169 34.84 -35.13 48.21
CA ASP A 169 33.72 -35.98 47.79
C ASP A 169 32.76 -35.32 46.79
N ARG A 170 32.81 -33.98 46.67
CA ARG A 170 32.06 -33.19 45.68
C ARG A 170 32.92 -32.76 44.49
N MET A 171 34.14 -33.28 44.39
CA MET A 171 35.11 -32.92 43.36
C MET A 171 35.52 -34.14 42.55
N GLY A 172 36.16 -33.87 41.42
CA GLY A 172 36.72 -34.87 40.51
C GLY A 172 35.75 -35.31 39.42
N THR A 173 36.33 -35.96 38.41
CA THR A 173 35.66 -36.45 37.21
C THR A 173 34.51 -37.42 37.52
N PRO A 174 34.62 -38.36 38.50
CA PRO A 174 33.50 -39.24 38.84
C PRO A 174 32.28 -38.49 39.41
N HIS A 175 32.52 -37.47 40.23
CA HIS A 175 31.45 -36.64 40.77
C HIS A 175 30.78 -35.82 39.67
N LEU A 176 31.58 -35.20 38.79
CA LEU A 176 31.09 -34.47 37.62
C LEU A 176 30.19 -35.35 36.75
N GLN A 177 30.62 -36.57 36.42
CA GLN A 177 29.84 -37.49 35.59
C GLN A 177 28.49 -37.84 36.22
N LYS A 178 28.47 -38.13 37.52
CA LYS A 178 27.23 -38.42 38.26
C LYS A 178 26.29 -37.22 38.27
N THR A 179 26.82 -36.03 38.55
CA THR A 179 26.05 -34.79 38.59
C THR A 179 25.48 -34.44 37.21
N LEU A 180 26.28 -34.53 36.14
CA LEU A 180 25.80 -34.26 34.77
C LEU A 180 24.67 -35.20 34.37
N ASN A 181 24.78 -36.50 34.66
CA ASN A 181 23.71 -37.46 34.34
C ASN A 181 22.42 -37.14 35.10
N GLN A 182 22.52 -36.84 36.40
CA GLN A 182 21.37 -36.47 37.22
C GLN A 182 20.70 -35.19 36.71
N GLN A 183 21.50 -34.15 36.43
CA GLN A 183 20.98 -32.87 35.95
C GLN A 183 20.38 -32.99 34.55
N LEU A 184 21.00 -33.73 33.64
CA LEU A 184 20.45 -33.99 32.31
C LEU A 184 19.10 -34.71 32.40
N THR A 185 19.00 -35.75 33.23
CA THR A 185 17.76 -36.52 33.42
C THR A 185 16.63 -35.64 33.95
N ASN A 186 16.90 -34.82 34.98
CA ASN A 186 15.92 -33.91 35.54
C ASN A 186 15.48 -32.84 34.53
N HIS A 187 16.45 -32.26 33.82
CA HIS A 187 16.20 -31.22 32.82
C HIS A 187 15.37 -31.72 31.64
N ILE A 188 15.63 -32.95 31.17
CA ILE A 188 14.80 -33.61 30.15
C ILE A 188 13.37 -33.78 30.66
N ARG A 189 13.19 -34.27 31.90
CA ARG A 189 11.87 -34.48 32.49
C ARG A 189 11.06 -33.19 32.59
N GLU A 190 11.70 -32.09 32.99
CA GLU A 190 11.05 -30.78 33.13
C GLU A 190 10.75 -30.12 31.77
N SER A 191 11.63 -30.29 30.77
CA SER A 191 11.49 -29.65 29.46
C SER A 191 10.57 -30.40 28.49
N LEU A 192 10.37 -31.71 28.69
CA LEU A 192 9.64 -32.57 27.76
C LEU A 192 8.17 -32.17 27.54
N PRO A 193 7.37 -31.79 28.57
CA PRO A 193 5.97 -31.40 28.37
C PRO A 193 5.82 -30.15 27.49
N ALA A 194 6.66 -29.14 27.71
CA ALA A 194 6.65 -27.91 26.92
C ALA A 194 7.09 -28.15 25.48
N LEU A 195 8.14 -28.97 25.28
CA LEU A 195 8.59 -29.37 23.95
C LEU A 195 7.50 -30.13 23.19
N ARG A 196 6.80 -31.07 23.85
CA ARG A 196 5.68 -31.80 23.25
C ARG A 196 4.57 -30.86 22.80
N SER A 197 4.16 -29.92 23.65
CA SER A 197 3.10 -28.95 23.31
C SER A 197 3.49 -28.08 22.11
N LYS A 198 4.74 -27.60 22.07
CA LYS A 198 5.26 -26.83 20.93
C LYS A 198 5.25 -27.64 19.63
N LEU A 199 5.73 -28.89 19.67
CA LEU A 199 5.73 -29.77 18.50
C LEU A 199 4.32 -30.10 18.02
N GLN A 200 3.37 -30.31 18.94
CA GLN A 200 1.96 -30.53 18.58
C GLN A 200 1.34 -29.30 17.90
N SER A 201 1.61 -28.09 18.40
CA SER A 201 1.12 -26.86 17.78
C SER A 201 1.70 -26.67 16.37
N GLN A 202 3.00 -26.94 16.19
CA GLN A 202 3.67 -26.88 14.89
C GLN A 202 3.13 -27.95 13.93
N LEU A 203 2.88 -29.16 14.40
CA LEU A 203 2.26 -30.22 13.61
C LEU A 203 0.88 -29.79 13.11
N LEU A 204 0.01 -29.27 13.98
CA LEU A 204 -1.34 -28.84 13.62
C LEU A 204 -1.34 -27.73 12.57
N SER A 205 -0.43 -26.75 12.68
CA SER A 205 -0.31 -25.69 11.67
C SER A 205 0.16 -26.26 10.32
N LEU A 206 1.12 -27.19 10.35
CA LEU A 206 1.61 -27.85 9.14
C LEU A 206 0.54 -28.76 8.52
N GLU A 207 -0.25 -29.48 9.31
CA GLU A 207 -1.35 -30.31 8.83
C GLU A 207 -2.39 -29.46 8.07
N LYS A 208 -2.74 -28.28 8.60
CA LYS A 208 -3.66 -27.36 7.92
C LYS A 208 -3.10 -26.90 6.56
N GLU A 209 -1.81 -26.58 6.50
CA GLU A 209 -1.17 -26.22 5.23
C GLU A 209 -1.06 -27.42 4.27
N VAL A 210 -0.85 -28.64 4.80
CA VAL A 210 -0.65 -29.87 4.00
C VAL A 210 -1.96 -30.44 3.47
N GLU A 211 -3.10 -30.23 4.14
CA GLU A 211 -4.42 -30.69 3.69
C GLU A 211 -4.71 -30.24 2.24
N GLU A 212 -4.27 -29.04 1.87
CA GLU A 212 -4.36 -28.50 0.51
C GLU A 212 -3.54 -29.31 -0.53
N TYR A 213 -2.47 -29.96 -0.08
CA TYR A 213 -1.50 -30.70 -0.90
C TYR A 213 -1.63 -32.22 -0.80
N LYS A 214 -2.45 -32.80 0.09
CA LYS A 214 -2.55 -34.27 0.30
C LYS A 214 -2.85 -35.08 -0.96
N ASN A 215 -3.56 -34.51 -1.93
CA ASN A 215 -3.88 -35.17 -3.19
C ASN A 215 -2.84 -34.92 -4.31
N PHE A 216 -1.65 -34.39 -3.99
CA PHE A 216 -0.67 -33.93 -4.97
C PHE A 216 0.05 -35.12 -5.62
N ARG A 217 -0.09 -35.26 -6.94
CA ARG A 217 0.75 -36.10 -7.80
C ARG A 217 1.43 -35.19 -8.82
N PRO A 218 2.78 -35.15 -8.88
CA PRO A 218 3.52 -34.25 -9.78
C PRO A 218 3.16 -34.39 -11.27
N ASP A 219 2.73 -35.60 -11.65
CA ASP A 219 2.49 -36.05 -13.03
C ASP A 219 1.01 -36.15 -13.42
N ASP A 220 0.09 -35.54 -12.66
CA ASP A 220 -1.33 -35.52 -13.01
C ASP A 220 -1.69 -34.23 -13.80
N PRO A 221 -1.75 -34.26 -15.15
CA PRO A 221 -2.09 -33.10 -15.97
C PRO A 221 -3.51 -32.57 -15.69
N THR A 222 -4.44 -33.44 -15.28
CA THR A 222 -5.83 -33.08 -14.99
C THR A 222 -5.96 -32.10 -13.82
N ARG A 223 -5.09 -32.21 -12.81
CA ARG A 223 -5.12 -31.31 -11.64
C ARG A 223 -4.45 -29.96 -11.92
N LYS A 224 -3.41 -29.92 -12.76
CA LYS A 224 -2.78 -28.66 -13.23
C LYS A 224 -3.78 -27.83 -14.03
N THR A 225 -4.52 -28.47 -14.94
CA THR A 225 -5.59 -27.82 -15.69
C THR A 225 -6.70 -27.31 -14.76
N LYS A 226 -7.12 -28.10 -13.77
CA LYS A 226 -8.13 -27.69 -12.79
C LYS A 226 -7.68 -26.49 -11.94
N ALA A 227 -6.44 -26.48 -11.46
CA ALA A 227 -5.90 -25.37 -10.67
C ALA A 227 -5.80 -24.08 -11.50
N LEU A 228 -5.31 -24.18 -12.75
CA LEU A 228 -5.25 -23.04 -13.66
C LEU A 228 -6.66 -22.49 -13.96
N LEU A 229 -7.64 -23.37 -14.16
CA LEU A 229 -9.03 -22.99 -14.38
C LEU A 229 -9.64 -22.31 -13.15
N GLN A 230 -9.38 -22.80 -11.94
CA GLN A 230 -9.83 -22.15 -10.70
C GLN A 230 -9.21 -20.77 -10.52
N MET A 231 -7.93 -20.59 -10.85
CA MET A 231 -7.26 -19.28 -10.75
C MET A 231 -7.82 -18.28 -11.76
N VAL A 232 -8.11 -18.73 -12.99
CA VAL A 232 -8.74 -17.90 -14.03
C VAL A 232 -10.17 -17.52 -13.64
N GLN A 233 -10.94 -18.46 -13.09
CA GLN A 233 -12.29 -18.18 -12.57
C GLN A 233 -12.24 -17.18 -11.41
N GLN A 234 -11.31 -17.36 -10.47
CA GLN A 234 -11.15 -16.43 -9.35
C GLN A 234 -10.76 -15.03 -9.83
N PHE A 235 -9.90 -14.92 -10.85
CA PHE A 235 -9.57 -13.64 -11.47
C PHE A 235 -10.83 -12.93 -12.01
N GLY A 236 -11.72 -13.65 -12.69
CA GLY A 236 -12.97 -13.08 -13.21
C GLY A 236 -13.88 -12.55 -12.10
N VAL A 237 -14.08 -13.35 -11.05
CA VAL A 237 -14.87 -12.95 -9.86
C VAL A 237 -14.25 -11.74 -9.15
N ASP A 238 -12.93 -11.72 -9.00
CA ASP A 238 -12.22 -10.61 -8.35
C ASP A 238 -12.32 -9.32 -9.17
N PHE A 239 -12.26 -9.42 -10.50
CA PHE A 239 -12.43 -8.28 -11.39
C PHE A 239 -13.84 -7.69 -11.28
N GLU A 240 -14.87 -8.54 -11.35
CA GLU A 240 -16.28 -8.14 -11.16
C GLU A 240 -16.49 -7.47 -9.80
N LYS A 241 -16.01 -8.08 -8.71
CA LYS A 241 -16.09 -7.50 -7.36
C LYS A 241 -15.46 -6.12 -7.25
N ARG A 242 -14.32 -5.87 -7.91
CA ARG A 242 -13.64 -4.56 -7.88
C ARG A 242 -14.36 -3.48 -8.70
N ILE A 243 -15.07 -3.87 -9.76
CA ILE A 243 -15.83 -2.95 -10.61
C ILE A 243 -17.19 -2.63 -9.99
N GLU A 244 -17.89 -3.63 -9.44
CA GLU A 244 -19.23 -3.45 -8.86
C GLU A 244 -19.22 -3.03 -7.40
N GLY A 245 -18.11 -3.25 -6.69
CA GLY A 245 -17.99 -2.97 -5.25
C GLY A 245 -18.59 -4.05 -4.36
N SER A 246 -18.85 -5.25 -4.88
CA SER A 246 -19.49 -6.39 -4.19
C SER A 246 -18.51 -7.29 -3.41
N GLY A 247 -17.41 -6.73 -2.89
CA GLY A 247 -16.40 -7.49 -2.15
C GLY A 247 -16.84 -7.92 -0.74
N ASP A 248 -16.44 -9.12 -0.30
CA ASP A 248 -16.70 -9.62 1.07
C ASP A 248 -15.93 -8.80 2.15
N GLN A 249 -14.89 -8.10 1.72
CA GLN A 249 -14.13 -7.14 2.52
C GLN A 249 -14.06 -5.82 1.74
N VAL A 250 -14.51 -4.74 2.39
CA VAL A 250 -14.44 -3.39 1.83
C VAL A 250 -13.10 -2.78 2.22
N ASP A 251 -12.30 -2.39 1.23
CA ASP A 251 -11.06 -1.65 1.46
C ASP A 251 -11.41 -0.23 1.96
N THR A 252 -10.91 0.14 3.13
CA THR A 252 -11.17 1.44 3.78
C THR A 252 -10.08 2.47 3.52
N LEU A 253 -8.98 2.08 2.86
CA LEU A 253 -7.83 2.95 2.62
C LEU A 253 -7.80 3.48 1.19
N GLU A 254 -8.19 2.65 0.21
CA GLU A 254 -8.13 3.02 -1.20
C GLU A 254 -9.48 2.89 -1.90
N LEU A 255 -9.79 3.86 -2.77
CA LEU A 255 -10.96 3.78 -3.66
C LEU A 255 -10.81 2.61 -4.63
N SER A 256 -11.85 1.78 -4.71
CA SER A 256 -11.94 0.68 -5.68
C SER A 256 -11.99 1.18 -7.13
N GLY A 257 -11.69 0.30 -8.08
CA GLY A 257 -11.75 0.62 -9.51
C GLY A 257 -13.12 1.14 -9.93
N GLY A 258 -14.19 0.50 -9.45
CA GLY A 258 -15.57 0.97 -9.65
C GLY A 258 -15.83 2.37 -9.10
N ALA A 259 -15.36 2.67 -7.88
CA ALA A 259 -15.54 3.99 -7.26
C ALA A 259 -14.76 5.09 -8.02
N ARG A 260 -13.56 4.78 -8.53
CA ARG A 260 -12.78 5.70 -9.36
C ARG A 260 -13.46 5.97 -10.71
N ILE A 261 -14.04 4.95 -11.34
CA ILE A 261 -14.85 5.12 -12.56
C ILE A 261 -16.07 6.01 -12.29
N ASN A 262 -16.76 5.82 -11.16
CA ASN A 262 -17.88 6.66 -10.76
C ASN A 262 -17.45 8.14 -10.64
N ARG A 263 -16.29 8.40 -10.01
CA ARG A 263 -15.69 9.74 -9.91
C ARG A 263 -15.40 10.33 -11.30
N ILE A 264 -14.93 9.53 -12.25
CA ILE A 264 -14.69 9.99 -13.63
C ILE A 264 -16.01 10.45 -14.27
N PHE A 265 -17.08 9.66 -14.16
CA PHE A 265 -18.37 9.99 -14.77
C PHE A 265 -19.07 11.18 -14.14
N HIS A 266 -19.02 11.31 -12.81
CA HIS A 266 -19.87 12.27 -12.09
C HIS A 266 -19.13 13.51 -11.58
N GLU A 267 -17.80 13.48 -11.47
CA GLU A 267 -17.01 14.64 -11.07
C GLU A 267 -16.14 15.15 -12.22
N ARG A 268 -15.32 14.27 -12.81
CA ARG A 268 -14.31 14.71 -13.79
C ARG A 268 -14.90 15.08 -15.14
N PHE A 269 -15.79 14.27 -15.69
CA PHE A 269 -16.37 14.50 -17.01
C PHE A 269 -17.22 15.78 -17.06
N PRO A 270 -18.14 16.05 -16.10
CA PRO A 270 -18.86 17.32 -16.05
C PRO A 270 -17.93 18.53 -15.93
N PHE A 271 -16.84 18.41 -15.14
CA PHE A 271 -15.83 19.46 -15.05
C PHE A 271 -15.15 19.73 -16.39
N GLU A 272 -14.79 18.68 -17.13
CA GLU A 272 -14.15 18.84 -18.44
C GLU A 272 -15.09 19.51 -19.47
N LEU A 273 -16.40 19.25 -19.39
CA LEU A 273 -17.40 19.93 -20.23
C LEU A 273 -17.53 21.42 -19.89
N VAL A 274 -17.56 21.77 -18.59
CA VAL A 274 -17.67 23.17 -18.14
C VAL A 274 -16.38 23.94 -18.41
N LYS A 275 -15.21 23.31 -18.31
CA LYS A 275 -13.92 23.92 -18.64
C LYS A 275 -13.85 24.42 -20.09
N MET A 276 -14.65 23.85 -20.99
CA MET A 276 -14.75 24.31 -22.37
C MET A 276 -15.64 25.54 -22.57
N GLU A 277 -16.28 26.07 -21.51
CA GLU A 277 -17.20 27.20 -21.62
C GLU A 277 -16.55 28.41 -22.29
N PHE A 278 -17.27 28.92 -23.29
CA PHE A 278 -16.76 29.78 -24.33
C PHE A 278 -16.25 31.12 -23.78
N ASP A 279 -15.26 31.71 -24.44
CA ASP A 279 -15.06 33.15 -24.29
C ASP A 279 -16.30 33.85 -24.85
N GLU A 280 -17.06 34.47 -23.95
CA GLU A 280 -18.25 35.25 -24.26
C GLU A 280 -17.98 36.32 -25.32
N LYS A 281 -16.77 36.90 -25.33
CA LYS A 281 -16.37 37.88 -26.35
C LYS A 281 -16.19 37.21 -27.71
N ASP A 282 -15.51 36.06 -27.74
CA ASP A 282 -15.31 35.30 -28.97
C ASP A 282 -16.63 34.76 -29.53
N LEU A 283 -17.53 34.25 -28.69
CA LEU A 283 -18.84 33.78 -29.12
C LEU A 283 -19.65 34.90 -29.78
N ARG A 284 -19.72 36.08 -29.16
CA ARG A 284 -20.41 37.25 -29.74
C ARG A 284 -19.76 37.68 -31.06
N ARG A 285 -18.43 37.65 -31.15
CA ARG A 285 -17.69 37.93 -32.38
C ARG A 285 -18.02 36.91 -33.48
N GLU A 286 -18.05 35.63 -33.15
CA GLU A 286 -18.40 34.54 -34.08
C GLU A 286 -19.83 34.66 -34.59
N ILE A 287 -20.79 34.96 -33.70
CA ILE A 287 -22.18 35.22 -34.08
C ILE A 287 -22.25 36.42 -35.03
N SER A 288 -21.56 37.52 -34.72
CA SER A 288 -21.50 38.71 -35.58
C SER A 288 -20.98 38.38 -36.99
N TYR A 289 -19.88 37.63 -37.09
CA TYR A 289 -19.36 37.17 -38.37
C TYR A 289 -20.31 36.21 -39.08
N ALA A 290 -20.95 35.29 -38.37
CA ALA A 290 -21.93 34.37 -38.96
C ALA A 290 -23.10 35.14 -39.58
N ILE A 291 -23.68 36.10 -38.84
CA ILE A 291 -24.74 36.98 -39.34
C ILE A 291 -24.26 37.73 -40.60
N LYS A 292 -23.12 38.43 -40.55
CA LYS A 292 -22.60 39.20 -41.69
C LYS A 292 -22.33 38.32 -42.92
N ASN A 293 -21.78 37.12 -42.72
CA ASN A 293 -21.47 36.20 -43.82
C ASN A 293 -22.72 35.60 -44.47
N ILE A 294 -23.77 35.31 -43.69
CA ILE A 294 -25.06 34.80 -44.21
C ILE A 294 -25.76 35.88 -45.05
N HIS A 295 -25.67 37.14 -44.62
CA HIS A 295 -26.17 38.28 -45.37
C HIS A 295 -25.43 38.50 -46.69
N GLY A 296 -24.11 38.32 -46.69
CA GLY A 296 -23.26 38.58 -47.85
C GLY A 296 -23.46 40.01 -48.37
N VAL A 297 -23.77 40.14 -49.66
CA VAL A 297 -24.00 41.43 -50.33
C VAL A 297 -25.41 42.01 -50.14
N ARG A 298 -26.30 41.31 -49.42
CA ARG A 298 -27.70 41.71 -49.24
C ARG A 298 -27.93 42.27 -47.83
N THR A 299 -28.73 43.32 -47.71
CA THR A 299 -29.32 43.74 -46.43
C THR A 299 -30.42 42.75 -46.05
N GLY A 300 -30.19 41.88 -45.06
CA GLY A 300 -31.17 40.86 -44.70
C GLY A 300 -32.21 41.37 -43.73
N LEU A 301 -33.46 41.06 -44.05
CA LEU A 301 -34.60 41.24 -43.14
C LEU A 301 -34.76 40.09 -42.14
N PHE A 302 -34.25 38.89 -42.46
CA PHE A 302 -34.42 37.67 -41.65
C PHE A 302 -33.14 36.81 -41.70
N THR A 303 -32.47 36.69 -40.55
CA THR A 303 -31.14 36.08 -40.38
C THR A 303 -30.91 35.24 -39.10
N PRO A 304 -31.84 35.10 -38.12
CA PRO A 304 -31.56 34.36 -36.89
C PRO A 304 -31.23 32.87 -37.08
N ASP A 305 -31.92 32.17 -37.97
CA ASP A 305 -31.98 30.70 -37.94
C ASP A 305 -30.69 30.02 -38.42
N LEU A 306 -30.15 30.47 -39.57
CA LEU A 306 -28.91 29.92 -40.14
C LEU A 306 -27.68 30.27 -39.29
N ALA A 307 -27.66 31.46 -38.69
CA ALA A 307 -26.59 31.89 -37.81
C ALA A 307 -26.62 31.11 -36.48
N PHE A 308 -27.81 30.93 -35.90
CA PHE A 308 -28.02 30.05 -34.76
C PHE A 308 -27.56 28.62 -35.05
N GLU A 309 -28.01 28.03 -36.15
CA GLU A 309 -27.65 26.66 -36.53
C GLU A 309 -26.13 26.49 -36.72
N ALA A 310 -25.48 27.42 -37.42
CA ALA A 310 -24.04 27.38 -37.65
C ALA A 310 -23.24 27.43 -36.34
N ILE A 311 -23.64 28.31 -35.41
CA ILE A 311 -22.96 28.46 -34.13
C ILE A 311 -23.20 27.26 -33.22
N VAL A 312 -24.44 26.76 -33.13
CA VAL A 312 -24.75 25.54 -32.37
C VAL A 312 -23.92 24.37 -32.88
N LYS A 313 -23.95 24.09 -34.19
CA LYS A 313 -23.16 22.99 -34.79
C LYS A 313 -21.67 23.11 -34.44
N LYS A 314 -21.11 24.32 -34.53
CA LYS A 314 -19.73 24.60 -34.15
C LYS A 314 -19.44 24.30 -32.68
N GLN A 315 -20.37 24.62 -31.77
CA GLN A 315 -20.20 24.27 -30.34
C GLN A 315 -20.32 22.77 -30.08
N VAL A 316 -21.22 22.07 -30.77
CA VAL A 316 -21.38 20.61 -30.61
C VAL A 316 -20.13 19.85 -31.04
N VAL A 317 -19.42 20.29 -32.09
CA VAL A 317 -18.14 19.67 -32.52
C VAL A 317 -17.11 19.64 -31.38
N LYS A 318 -17.05 20.69 -30.56
CA LYS A 318 -16.06 20.79 -29.47
C LYS A 318 -16.28 19.74 -28.38
N LEU A 319 -17.49 19.17 -28.27
CA LEU A 319 -17.80 18.09 -27.31
C LEU A 319 -17.06 16.78 -27.63
N LYS A 320 -16.51 16.61 -28.84
CA LYS A 320 -15.77 15.38 -29.21
C LYS A 320 -14.58 15.13 -28.29
N GLU A 321 -13.77 16.15 -28.02
CA GLU A 321 -12.55 16.01 -27.22
C GLU A 321 -12.80 15.56 -25.76
N PRO A 322 -13.63 16.23 -24.95
CA PRO A 322 -13.87 15.80 -23.56
C PRO A 322 -14.56 14.44 -23.48
N CYS A 323 -15.41 14.11 -24.45
CA CYS A 323 -16.05 12.79 -24.53
C CYS A 323 -15.02 11.68 -24.78
N LEU A 324 -14.08 11.87 -25.71
CA LEU A 324 -13.00 10.92 -25.95
C LEU A 324 -12.05 10.82 -24.75
N LYS A 325 -11.72 11.94 -24.11
CA LYS A 325 -10.89 11.97 -22.90
C LYS A 325 -11.53 11.22 -21.74
N CYS A 326 -12.85 11.30 -21.58
CA CYS A 326 -13.60 10.52 -20.59
C CYS A 326 -13.40 9.01 -20.81
N VAL A 327 -13.49 8.55 -22.06
CA VAL A 327 -13.22 7.14 -22.43
C VAL A 327 -11.80 6.73 -22.06
N ASP A 328 -10.81 7.58 -22.37
CA ASP A 328 -9.40 7.30 -22.07
C ASP A 328 -9.14 7.13 -20.57
N LEU A 329 -9.73 7.99 -19.74
CA LEU A 329 -9.63 7.91 -18.28
C LEU A 329 -10.25 6.61 -17.75
N VAL A 330 -11.40 6.20 -18.28
CA VAL A 330 -12.04 4.93 -17.89
C VAL A 330 -11.19 3.73 -18.29
N ILE A 331 -10.59 3.74 -19.49
CA ILE A 331 -9.69 2.68 -19.95
C ILE A 331 -8.48 2.54 -19.05
N GLN A 332 -7.86 3.66 -18.66
CA GLN A 332 -6.73 3.65 -17.73
C GLN A 332 -7.11 2.98 -16.40
N GLU A 333 -8.28 3.31 -15.86
CA GLU A 333 -8.75 2.73 -14.60
C GLU A 333 -9.08 1.23 -14.73
N LEU A 334 -9.68 0.81 -15.85
CA LEU A 334 -9.93 -0.61 -16.13
C LEU A 334 -8.62 -1.41 -16.22
N ILE A 335 -7.61 -0.90 -16.92
CA ILE A 335 -6.29 -1.56 -17.04
C ILE A 335 -5.61 -1.64 -15.67
N ASN A 336 -5.69 -0.59 -14.85
CA ASN A 336 -5.17 -0.61 -13.48
C ASN A 336 -5.87 -1.68 -12.63
N THR A 337 -7.20 -1.81 -12.75
CA THR A 337 -7.97 -2.84 -12.06
C THR A 337 -7.54 -4.25 -12.48
N VAL A 338 -7.30 -4.49 -13.77
CA VAL A 338 -6.76 -5.77 -14.28
C VAL A 338 -5.40 -6.10 -13.66
N ARG A 339 -4.49 -5.13 -13.59
CA ARG A 339 -3.17 -5.31 -12.96
C ARG A 339 -3.27 -5.66 -11.48
N GLN A 340 -4.18 -5.02 -10.76
CA GLN A 340 -4.43 -5.33 -9.36
C GLN A 340 -4.97 -6.75 -9.19
N CYS A 341 -5.94 -7.18 -10.01
CA CYS A 341 -6.49 -8.54 -9.94
C CYS A 341 -5.46 -9.62 -10.31
N THR A 342 -4.65 -9.39 -11.34
CA THR A 342 -3.62 -10.35 -11.79
C THR A 342 -2.45 -10.49 -10.82
N SER A 343 -2.27 -9.59 -9.85
CA SER A 343 -1.24 -9.71 -8.80
C SER A 343 -1.38 -11.00 -7.98
N LYS A 344 -2.61 -11.49 -7.78
CA LYS A 344 -2.92 -12.77 -7.10
C LYS A 344 -2.50 -14.00 -7.91
N LEU A 345 -2.23 -13.83 -9.22
CA LEU A 345 -1.69 -14.87 -10.10
C LEU A 345 -0.16 -14.94 -10.08
N SER A 346 0.52 -14.19 -9.19
CA SER A 346 1.98 -14.15 -9.08
C SER A 346 2.64 -15.53 -8.87
N SER A 347 1.92 -16.50 -8.33
CA SER A 347 2.35 -17.90 -8.21
C SER A 347 2.61 -18.58 -9.57
N TYR A 348 2.01 -18.08 -10.65
CA TYR A 348 2.18 -18.55 -12.03
C TYR A 348 2.49 -17.37 -12.96
N PRO A 349 3.77 -16.93 -13.06
CA PRO A 349 4.16 -15.71 -13.78
C PRO A 349 3.71 -15.68 -15.25
N ARG A 350 3.84 -16.81 -15.96
CA ARG A 350 3.40 -16.91 -17.36
C ARG A 350 1.89 -16.79 -17.53
N LEU A 351 1.12 -17.40 -16.63
CA LEU A 351 -0.33 -17.26 -16.62
C LEU A 351 -0.74 -15.81 -16.35
N ARG A 352 -0.05 -15.15 -15.41
CA ARG A 352 -0.27 -13.74 -15.09
C ARG A 352 -0.04 -12.84 -16.31
N GLU A 353 1.14 -12.94 -16.93
CA GLU A 353 1.50 -12.14 -18.11
C GLU A 353 0.49 -12.34 -19.24
N GLU A 354 0.13 -13.59 -19.54
CA GLU A 354 -0.76 -13.91 -20.64
C GLU A 354 -2.20 -13.46 -20.36
N THR A 355 -2.67 -13.61 -19.11
CA THR A 355 -3.98 -13.10 -18.68
C THR A 355 -4.03 -11.58 -18.79
N GLU A 356 -3.01 -10.86 -18.30
CA GLU A 356 -2.93 -9.40 -18.41
C GLU A 356 -2.93 -8.96 -19.87
N ARG A 357 -2.15 -9.63 -20.73
CA ARG A 357 -2.06 -9.34 -22.16
C ARG A 357 -3.40 -9.50 -22.88
N ILE A 358 -4.07 -10.63 -22.69
CA ILE A 358 -5.35 -10.94 -23.36
C ILE A 358 -6.43 -9.94 -22.93
N VAL A 359 -6.58 -9.72 -21.62
CA VAL A 359 -7.62 -8.84 -21.09
C VAL A 359 -7.35 -7.39 -21.49
N THR A 360 -6.10 -6.92 -21.44
CA THR A 360 -5.74 -5.57 -21.89
C THR A 360 -6.03 -5.40 -23.38
N THR A 361 -5.69 -6.39 -24.21
CA THR A 361 -5.98 -6.35 -25.66
C THR A 361 -7.48 -6.26 -25.91
N TYR A 362 -8.28 -7.05 -25.19
CA TYR A 362 -9.73 -7.01 -25.29
C TYR A 362 -10.30 -5.63 -24.92
N ILE A 363 -9.84 -5.04 -23.81
CA ILE A 363 -10.26 -3.70 -23.38
C ILE A 363 -9.92 -2.64 -24.43
N ARG A 364 -8.74 -2.73 -25.08
CA ARG A 364 -8.35 -1.84 -26.18
C ARG A 364 -9.19 -2.03 -27.45
N GLU A 365 -9.63 -3.23 -27.76
CA GLU A 365 -10.58 -3.46 -28.86
C GLU A 365 -11.94 -2.80 -28.55
N ARG A 366 -12.42 -2.92 -27.31
CA ARG A 366 -13.67 -2.27 -26.85
C ARG A 366 -13.55 -0.75 -26.82
N GLU A 367 -12.37 -0.20 -26.54
CA GLU A 367 -12.06 1.23 -26.63
C GLU A 367 -12.43 1.80 -28.00
N GLY A 368 -11.91 1.20 -29.08
CA GLY A 368 -12.15 1.67 -30.45
C GLY A 368 -13.65 1.74 -30.77
N ARG A 369 -14.37 0.64 -30.52
CA ARG A 369 -15.82 0.57 -30.77
C ARG A 369 -16.63 1.58 -29.95
N THR A 370 -16.18 1.87 -28.73
CA THR A 370 -16.85 2.83 -27.85
C THR A 370 -16.60 4.26 -28.32
N LYS A 371 -15.37 4.58 -28.73
CA LYS A 371 -15.02 5.88 -29.32
C LYS A 371 -15.82 6.15 -30.59
N ASP A 372 -15.93 5.17 -31.49
CA ASP A 372 -16.72 5.29 -32.72
C ASP A 372 -18.20 5.58 -32.41
N GLN A 373 -18.78 4.87 -31.44
CA GLN A 373 -20.17 5.10 -31.04
C GLN A 373 -20.37 6.51 -30.45
N ILE A 374 -19.43 6.99 -29.63
CA ILE A 374 -19.50 8.31 -29.03
C ILE A 374 -19.41 9.41 -30.09
N LEU A 375 -18.51 9.25 -31.07
CA LEU A 375 -18.41 10.17 -32.19
C LEU A 375 -19.70 10.19 -33.01
N LEU A 376 -20.31 9.03 -33.26
CA LEU A 376 -21.61 8.93 -33.93
C LEU A 376 -22.72 9.65 -33.15
N LEU A 377 -22.77 9.50 -31.81
CA LEU A 377 -23.75 10.21 -30.98
C LEU A 377 -23.63 11.73 -31.12
N ILE A 378 -22.41 12.25 -31.16
CA ILE A 378 -22.16 13.69 -31.37
C ILE A 378 -22.52 14.11 -32.79
N ASP A 379 -22.23 13.29 -33.79
CA ASP A 379 -22.62 13.56 -35.18
C ASP A 379 -24.15 13.55 -35.37
N ILE A 380 -24.88 12.72 -34.60
CA ILE A 380 -26.34 12.73 -34.55
C ILE A 380 -26.85 14.07 -33.99
N GLU A 381 -26.30 14.55 -32.87
CA GLU A 381 -26.66 15.87 -32.29
C GLU A 381 -26.37 17.03 -33.26
N GLN A 382 -25.39 16.88 -34.16
CA GLN A 382 -25.12 17.86 -35.21
C GLN A 382 -26.08 17.77 -36.40
N SER A 383 -26.63 16.59 -36.67
CA SER A 383 -27.44 16.35 -37.87
C SER A 383 -28.78 17.08 -37.83
N TYR A 384 -29.34 17.31 -36.65
CA TYR A 384 -30.65 17.94 -36.48
C TYR A 384 -30.74 18.76 -35.20
N ILE A 385 -31.14 20.03 -35.33
CA ILE A 385 -31.40 20.94 -34.20
C ILE A 385 -32.89 20.96 -33.91
N ASN A 386 -33.31 20.37 -32.79
CA ASN A 386 -34.71 20.28 -32.41
C ASN A 386 -35.16 21.53 -31.63
N THR A 387 -35.59 22.57 -32.33
CA THR A 387 -36.14 23.79 -31.73
C THR A 387 -37.51 23.61 -31.04
N ASN A 388 -38.12 22.42 -31.12
CA ASN A 388 -39.36 22.09 -30.42
C ASN A 388 -39.13 21.41 -29.06
N HIS A 389 -37.87 21.32 -28.62
CA HIS A 389 -37.54 20.71 -27.33
C HIS A 389 -38.18 21.49 -26.17
N GLU A 390 -38.74 20.79 -25.17
CA GLU A 390 -39.49 21.40 -24.06
C GLU A 390 -38.67 22.39 -23.22
N ASP A 391 -37.40 22.08 -22.98
CA ASP A 391 -36.45 22.93 -22.26
C ASP A 391 -35.88 24.09 -23.12
N PHE A 392 -36.21 24.17 -24.42
CA PHE A 392 -35.72 25.24 -25.29
C PHE A 392 -36.61 26.47 -25.17
N ILE A 393 -36.00 27.62 -24.84
CA ILE A 393 -36.74 28.88 -24.58
C ILE A 393 -37.54 29.37 -25.80
N GLY A 394 -37.11 29.00 -27.02
CA GLY A 394 -37.73 29.37 -28.28
C GLY A 394 -37.50 30.83 -28.68
N PHE A 395 -37.68 31.14 -29.97
CA PHE A 395 -37.51 32.51 -30.50
C PHE A 395 -38.49 33.53 -29.90
N ALA A 396 -39.66 33.08 -29.41
CA ALA A 396 -40.71 33.96 -28.88
C ALA A 396 -40.38 34.57 -27.50
N ASN A 397 -39.62 33.87 -26.64
CA ASN A 397 -39.30 34.34 -25.28
C ASN A 397 -38.03 35.21 -25.19
N CYS A 398 -37.16 35.20 -26.21
CA CYS A 398 -36.00 36.09 -26.25
C CYS A 398 -36.37 37.58 -26.42
N TYR A 399 -37.51 37.89 -27.07
CA TYR A 399 -37.94 39.28 -27.25
C TYR A 399 -38.54 39.91 -25.97
N TYR A 400 -38.97 39.10 -25.00
CA TYR A 400 -39.60 39.61 -23.76
C TYR A 400 -38.59 40.00 -22.68
N THR A 401 -37.37 39.45 -22.70
CA THR A 401 -36.33 39.80 -21.72
C THR A 401 -35.70 41.17 -21.99
N GLU A 402 -35.71 41.64 -23.23
CA GLU A 402 -35.20 42.97 -23.61
C GLU A 402 -36.10 44.13 -23.16
N GLN A 403 -37.41 43.94 -23.08
CA GLN A 403 -38.34 45.00 -22.65
C GLN A 403 -38.30 45.29 -21.14
N LEU A 404 -37.67 44.43 -20.33
CA LEU A 404 -37.57 44.64 -18.88
C LEU A 404 -36.38 45.52 -18.46
N VAL A 405 -35.46 45.84 -19.38
CA VAL A 405 -34.26 46.64 -19.08
C VAL A 405 -34.49 48.15 -19.34
N THR A 406 -35.56 48.52 -20.07
CA THR A 406 -35.86 49.93 -20.38
C THR A 406 -37.30 50.30 -20.01
N GLY A 407 -37.58 50.53 -18.72
CA GLY A 407 -38.85 51.13 -18.30
C GLY A 407 -39.23 50.83 -16.85
N ALA A 408 -39.26 51.86 -16.02
CA ALA A 408 -39.65 51.76 -14.62
C ALA A 408 -41.16 51.52 -14.42
N GLN A 409 -41.46 50.85 -13.30
CA GLN A 409 -42.69 50.89 -12.49
C GLN A 409 -43.96 50.13 -12.93
N GLN A 410 -44.23 49.10 -12.12
CA GLN A 410 -45.51 48.66 -11.54
C GLN A 410 -46.33 47.53 -12.21
N ARG A 411 -46.52 46.49 -11.36
CA ARG A 411 -47.69 45.60 -11.17
C ARG A 411 -47.86 44.39 -12.09
N SER A 412 -47.28 43.26 -11.64
CA SER A 412 -47.97 42.02 -11.24
C SER A 412 -49.20 41.57 -12.04
N THR A 413 -49.10 40.42 -12.73
CA THR A 413 -49.95 39.23 -12.51
C THR A 413 -49.41 37.96 -13.20
N GLN A 414 -48.80 37.11 -12.37
CA GLN A 414 -48.68 35.64 -12.35
C GLN A 414 -48.91 34.78 -13.62
N LEU A 415 -47.98 33.85 -13.84
CA LEU A 415 -48.25 32.40 -13.87
C LEU A 415 -47.04 31.60 -13.34
N ASN A 416 -46.88 31.62 -12.02
CA ASN A 416 -46.00 30.72 -11.28
C ASN A 416 -46.65 29.33 -11.21
N LYS A 417 -46.05 28.31 -11.82
CA LYS A 417 -46.25 26.93 -11.36
C LYS A 417 -45.21 26.59 -10.28
N LYS A 418 -45.54 26.99 -9.05
CA LYS A 418 -44.98 26.37 -7.83
C LYS A 418 -45.61 24.99 -7.65
N ARG A 419 -44.80 23.94 -7.52
CA ARG A 419 -45.16 22.75 -6.74
C ARG A 419 -44.57 22.89 -5.34
N ALA A 420 -45.36 22.43 -4.37
CA ALA A 420 -45.30 22.65 -2.93
C ALA A 420 -43.93 22.45 -2.25
N ILE A 421 -43.64 23.31 -1.27
CA ILE A 421 -42.61 23.12 -0.24
C ILE A 421 -43.33 22.67 1.03
N PRO A 422 -43.05 21.48 1.59
CA PRO A 422 -43.29 21.21 2.99
C PRO A 422 -42.08 21.67 3.83
N ASN A 423 -42.37 22.51 4.82
CA ASN A 423 -41.63 22.90 6.02
C ASN A 423 -40.14 22.51 6.20
N GLN A 424 -39.34 23.54 6.49
CA GLN A 424 -37.95 23.55 7.00
C GLN A 424 -36.93 22.84 6.09
N GLY A 425 -36.57 23.52 5.00
CA GLY A 425 -35.47 23.11 4.15
C GLY A 425 -34.15 23.16 4.91
N GLU A 426 -33.58 21.99 5.18
CA GLU A 426 -32.15 21.84 5.41
C GLU A 426 -31.42 22.56 4.27
N ILE A 427 -30.61 23.58 4.60
CA ILE A 427 -29.70 24.19 3.63
C ILE A 427 -28.74 23.08 3.20
N LEU A 428 -28.90 22.56 1.98
CA LEU A 428 -28.08 21.49 1.44
C LEU A 428 -26.61 21.95 1.40
N VAL A 429 -25.80 21.33 2.24
CA VAL A 429 -24.36 21.61 2.33
C VAL A 429 -23.65 20.88 1.19
N ILE A 430 -22.96 21.65 0.34
CA ILE A 430 -22.19 21.17 -0.82
C ILE A 430 -20.86 20.57 -0.38
N ARG A 431 -20.21 21.17 0.63
CA ARG A 431 -18.95 20.68 1.19
C ARG A 431 -18.68 21.23 2.59
N ARG A 432 -17.98 20.45 3.40
CA ARG A 432 -17.31 20.90 4.63
C ARG A 432 -15.82 20.58 4.57
N GLY A 433 -15.01 21.34 5.29
CA GLY A 433 -13.59 21.01 5.47
C GLY A 433 -12.75 22.18 5.97
N TRP A 434 -11.53 21.89 6.38
CA TRP A 434 -10.56 22.89 6.80
C TRP A 434 -9.97 23.64 5.60
N LEU A 435 -9.88 24.97 5.72
CA LEU A 435 -9.12 25.83 4.82
C LEU A 435 -8.38 26.88 5.64
N THR A 436 -7.19 27.25 5.17
CA THR A 436 -6.41 28.33 5.77
C THR A 436 -6.69 29.65 5.03
N ILE A 437 -7.02 30.73 5.75
CA ILE A 437 -7.11 32.07 5.15
C ILE A 437 -5.77 32.78 5.32
N ASN A 438 -5.11 33.13 4.21
CA ASN A 438 -3.73 33.65 4.22
C ASN A 438 -3.64 35.18 4.42
N ASN A 439 -4.62 35.96 3.95
CA ASN A 439 -4.50 37.42 3.84
C ASN A 439 -5.29 38.23 4.91
N ILE A 440 -5.69 37.60 6.03
CA ILE A 440 -6.35 38.32 7.15
C ILE A 440 -5.29 39.03 8.01
N SER A 441 -5.03 40.29 7.66
CA SER A 441 -4.39 41.38 8.44
C SER A 441 -3.20 41.04 9.35
N LEU A 442 -2.02 41.57 8.97
CA LEU A 442 -0.73 41.52 9.69
C LEU A 442 -0.78 41.97 11.16
N MET A 443 -1.79 42.72 11.60
CA MET A 443 -1.87 43.24 12.97
C MET A 443 -2.48 42.28 14.02
N LYS A 444 -3.03 41.10 13.63
CA LYS A 444 -3.58 40.11 14.59
C LYS A 444 -3.24 38.64 14.28
N GLY A 445 -2.02 38.42 13.79
CA GLY A 445 -1.34 37.13 13.82
C GLY A 445 -1.74 36.17 12.69
N GLY A 446 -0.98 36.22 11.60
CA GLY A 446 -0.72 35.14 10.64
C GLY A 446 -1.91 34.51 9.91
N SER A 447 -1.59 33.71 8.89
CA SER A 447 -2.54 32.80 8.24
C SER A 447 -3.23 31.93 9.29
N LYS A 448 -4.57 31.89 9.30
CA LYS A 448 -5.35 31.12 10.28
C LYS A 448 -6.24 30.11 9.59
N GLU A 449 -6.33 28.93 10.19
CA GLU A 449 -7.15 27.83 9.73
C GLU A 449 -8.54 27.89 10.35
N TYR A 450 -9.56 27.66 9.52
CA TYR A 450 -10.96 27.67 9.91
C TYR A 450 -11.71 26.50 9.29
N TRP A 451 -12.80 26.10 9.93
CA TRP A 451 -13.71 25.08 9.39
C TRP A 451 -14.72 25.75 8.45
N PHE A 452 -14.68 25.40 7.17
CA PHE A 452 -15.55 25.98 6.15
C PHE A 452 -16.74 25.08 5.85
N VAL A 453 -17.89 25.71 5.63
CA VAL A 453 -19.13 25.09 5.19
C VAL A 453 -19.63 25.84 3.96
N LEU A 454 -19.57 25.17 2.82
CA LEU A 454 -20.06 25.67 1.54
C LEU A 454 -21.46 25.14 1.27
N THR A 455 -22.37 26.05 0.97
CA THR A 455 -23.77 25.80 0.59
C THR A 455 -24.02 26.36 -0.80
N ALA A 456 -25.21 26.11 -1.38
CA ALA A 456 -25.56 26.70 -2.67
C ALA A 456 -25.68 28.24 -2.64
N GLU A 457 -25.82 28.85 -1.46
CA GLU A 457 -26.10 30.29 -1.31
C GLU A 457 -24.98 31.06 -0.61
N SER A 458 -24.21 30.40 0.25
CA SER A 458 -23.16 31.05 1.05
C SER A 458 -21.96 30.14 1.36
N LEU A 459 -20.81 30.78 1.54
CA LEU A 459 -19.61 30.22 2.16
C LEU A 459 -19.54 30.74 3.60
N SER A 460 -19.69 29.86 4.59
CA SER A 460 -19.54 30.19 6.01
C SER A 460 -18.27 29.57 6.57
N TRP A 461 -17.66 30.21 7.56
CA TRP A 461 -16.56 29.59 8.31
C TRP A 461 -16.68 29.76 9.82
N TYR A 462 -16.18 28.78 10.53
CA TYR A 462 -16.31 28.59 11.97
C TYR A 462 -14.93 28.45 12.61
N LYS A 463 -14.87 28.65 13.93
CA LYS A 463 -13.64 28.44 14.69
C LYS A 463 -13.14 26.98 14.60
N ASP A 464 -14.07 26.03 14.60
CA ASP A 464 -13.82 24.59 14.68
C ASP A 464 -14.99 23.80 14.06
N GLU A 465 -14.81 22.48 13.98
CA GLU A 465 -15.78 21.50 13.44
C GLU A 465 -17.09 21.42 14.23
N GLU A 466 -17.15 21.96 15.45
CA GLU A 466 -18.39 21.94 16.26
C GLU A 466 -19.46 22.89 15.68
N GLU A 467 -19.09 23.75 14.73
CA GLU A 467 -19.96 24.72 14.04
C GLU A 467 -20.74 25.65 15.00
N LYS A 468 -20.29 25.79 16.26
CA LYS A 468 -20.93 26.61 17.30
C LYS A 468 -20.64 28.11 17.13
N GLU A 469 -19.42 28.45 16.74
CA GLU A 469 -18.97 29.85 16.64
C GLU A 469 -18.73 30.23 15.17
N LYS A 470 -19.79 30.69 14.49
CA LYS A 470 -19.73 31.20 13.12
C LYS A 470 -18.98 32.53 13.09
N LYS A 471 -17.83 32.56 12.42
CA LYS A 471 -16.98 33.75 12.30
C LYS A 471 -17.46 34.70 11.21
N TYR A 472 -17.93 34.15 10.10
CA TYR A 472 -18.48 34.93 9.00
C TYR A 472 -19.37 34.07 8.09
N MET A 473 -20.22 34.74 7.33
CA MET A 473 -21.03 34.16 6.25
C MET A 473 -20.90 35.08 5.04
N LEU A 474 -20.36 34.54 3.95
CA LEU A 474 -20.15 35.22 2.70
C LEU A 474 -21.20 34.73 1.68
N PRO A 475 -22.14 35.58 1.23
CA PRO A 475 -23.03 35.26 0.12
C PRO A 475 -22.22 35.00 -1.16
N LEU A 476 -22.64 34.02 -1.97
CA LEU A 476 -21.91 33.65 -3.18
C LEU A 476 -22.19 34.54 -4.40
N ASP A 477 -23.16 35.46 -4.28
CA ASP A 477 -23.53 36.37 -5.35
C ASP A 477 -22.33 37.20 -5.83
N ASN A 478 -22.14 37.25 -7.15
CA ASN A 478 -21.09 38.03 -7.81
C ASN A 478 -19.66 37.67 -7.36
N LEU A 479 -19.43 36.45 -6.86
CA LEU A 479 -18.08 35.98 -6.55
C LEU A 479 -17.44 35.23 -7.72
N LYS A 480 -16.14 35.41 -7.87
CA LYS A 480 -15.28 34.61 -8.76
C LYS A 480 -14.04 34.12 -8.01
N ILE A 481 -13.48 33.03 -8.48
CA ILE A 481 -12.22 32.46 -8.00
C ILE A 481 -11.08 32.94 -8.91
N ARG A 482 -9.87 33.13 -8.41
CA ARG A 482 -8.67 33.28 -9.26
C ARG A 482 -7.53 32.46 -8.69
N ASP A 483 -6.62 32.05 -9.55
CA ASP A 483 -5.38 31.44 -9.11
C ASP A 483 -4.45 32.51 -8.53
N VAL A 484 -3.75 32.15 -7.45
CA VAL A 484 -2.77 33.03 -6.79
C VAL A 484 -1.42 32.35 -6.91
N GLU A 485 -0.45 33.07 -7.47
CA GLU A 485 0.90 32.55 -7.61
C GLU A 485 1.50 32.16 -6.26
N LYS A 486 2.18 31.02 -6.24
CA LYS A 486 2.83 30.49 -5.05
C LYS A 486 3.95 31.43 -4.62
N GLY A 487 3.75 32.16 -3.51
CA GLY A 487 4.80 33.00 -2.93
C GLY A 487 6.06 32.18 -2.61
N PHE A 488 7.24 32.77 -2.82
CA PHE A 488 8.58 32.13 -2.81
C PHE A 488 8.94 31.34 -1.53
N MET A 489 8.14 31.45 -0.46
CA MET A 489 8.32 30.77 0.83
C MET A 489 7.10 29.95 1.31
N SER A 490 6.02 29.84 0.53
CA SER A 490 4.82 29.08 0.93
C SER A 490 4.83 27.66 0.38
N ASN A 491 4.64 26.65 1.23
CA ASN A 491 4.44 25.25 0.81
C ASN A 491 2.96 24.92 0.51
N LYS A 492 2.01 25.81 0.81
CA LYS A 492 0.58 25.60 0.59
C LYS A 492 0.14 26.06 -0.80
N HIS A 493 -0.86 25.38 -1.36
CA HIS A 493 -1.50 25.72 -2.64
C HIS A 493 -2.66 26.69 -2.38
N VAL A 494 -2.73 27.80 -3.12
CA VAL A 494 -3.62 28.94 -2.80
C VAL A 494 -4.51 29.31 -3.99
N PHE A 495 -5.76 29.65 -3.72
CA PHE A 495 -6.67 30.32 -4.66
C PHE A 495 -7.38 31.47 -3.95
N ALA A 496 -7.76 32.52 -4.66
CA ALA A 496 -8.48 33.66 -4.08
C ALA A 496 -9.94 33.69 -4.53
N ILE A 497 -10.82 34.19 -3.66
CA ILE A 497 -12.21 34.53 -3.99
C ILE A 497 -12.36 36.04 -3.91
N PHE A 498 -12.90 36.65 -4.96
CA PHE A 498 -13.09 38.10 -5.07
C PHE A 498 -14.48 38.43 -5.62
N ASN A 499 -14.96 39.65 -5.39
CA ASN A 499 -16.25 40.11 -5.91
C ASN A 499 -16.06 40.82 -7.26
N THR A 500 -16.87 40.48 -8.26
CA THR A 500 -16.81 41.05 -9.62
C THR A 500 -17.19 42.51 -9.69
N GLU A 501 -18.01 43.00 -8.76
CA GLU A 501 -18.41 44.41 -8.66
C GLU A 501 -17.43 45.26 -7.83
N GLN A 502 -16.22 44.75 -7.57
CA GLN A 502 -15.18 45.38 -6.73
C GLN A 502 -15.63 45.70 -5.30
N ARG A 503 -16.67 45.03 -4.78
CA ARG A 503 -17.07 45.12 -3.37
C ARG A 503 -16.11 44.34 -2.49
N ASN A 504 -16.00 44.74 -1.23
CA ASN A 504 -15.21 43.99 -0.26
C ASN A 504 -15.89 42.64 0.03
N VAL A 505 -15.11 41.56 -0.06
CA VAL A 505 -15.55 40.19 0.20
C VAL A 505 -15.50 39.87 1.69
N TYR A 506 -14.52 40.41 2.41
CA TYR A 506 -14.41 40.22 3.86
C TYR A 506 -13.80 41.44 4.52
N LYS A 507 -14.57 42.14 5.37
CA LYS A 507 -14.17 43.40 6.01
C LYS A 507 -13.68 44.42 4.98
N ASP A 508 -12.40 44.77 5.03
CA ASP A 508 -11.75 45.73 4.13
C ASP A 508 -11.03 45.03 2.96
N LEU A 509 -11.10 43.69 2.88
CA LEU A 509 -10.44 42.90 1.85
C LEU A 509 -11.34 42.73 0.63
N ARG A 510 -10.81 43.12 -0.53
CA ARG A 510 -11.44 42.90 -1.85
C ARG A 510 -11.41 41.44 -2.31
N GLN A 511 -10.51 40.64 -1.73
CA GLN A 511 -10.39 39.21 -1.98
C GLN A 511 -9.97 38.46 -0.72
N ILE A 512 -10.36 37.20 -0.61
CA ILE A 512 -9.90 36.27 0.44
C ILE A 512 -9.06 35.17 -0.19
N GLU A 513 -7.86 34.94 0.34
CA GLU A 513 -6.95 33.89 -0.13
C GLU A 513 -7.11 32.63 0.71
N LEU A 514 -7.53 31.54 0.07
CA LEU A 514 -7.78 30.24 0.68
C LEU A 514 -6.68 29.27 0.28
N ALA A 515 -6.08 28.62 1.27
CA ALA A 515 -4.94 27.73 1.09
C ALA A 515 -5.23 26.31 1.58
N CYS A 516 -4.76 25.33 0.79
CA CYS A 516 -4.82 23.89 1.05
C CYS A 516 -3.42 23.27 1.07
N ASP A 517 -3.30 22.06 1.60
CA ASP A 517 -2.03 21.34 1.71
C ASP A 517 -1.61 20.63 0.41
N SER A 518 -2.56 20.33 -0.49
CA SER A 518 -2.30 19.68 -1.78
C SER A 518 -3.01 20.39 -2.95
N GLN A 519 -2.49 20.20 -4.17
CA GLN A 519 -3.15 20.67 -5.39
C GLN A 519 -4.49 19.96 -5.62
N GLU A 520 -4.60 18.66 -5.27
CA GLU A 520 -5.85 17.91 -5.40
C GLU A 520 -6.95 18.51 -4.52
N ASP A 521 -6.60 18.97 -3.31
CA ASP A 521 -7.56 19.63 -2.41
C ASP A 521 -8.04 20.96 -2.98
N VAL A 522 -7.14 21.77 -3.56
CA VAL A 522 -7.51 23.02 -4.24
C VAL A 522 -8.49 22.73 -5.38
N ASP A 523 -8.16 21.78 -6.26
CA ASP A 523 -9.00 21.43 -7.41
C ASP A 523 -10.38 20.91 -6.95
N SER A 524 -10.39 20.10 -5.90
CA SER A 524 -11.60 19.57 -5.27
C SER A 524 -12.47 20.69 -4.67
N TRP A 525 -11.86 21.68 -3.99
CA TRP A 525 -12.57 22.83 -3.44
C TRP A 525 -13.11 23.75 -4.53
N LYS A 526 -12.32 24.05 -5.57
CA LYS A 526 -12.78 24.79 -6.75
C LYS A 526 -13.97 24.10 -7.42
N ALA A 527 -13.95 22.78 -7.56
CA ALA A 527 -15.08 22.01 -8.08
C ALA A 527 -16.34 22.18 -7.19
N SER A 528 -16.16 22.27 -5.88
CA SER A 528 -17.26 22.49 -4.94
C SER A 528 -17.85 23.90 -5.07
N PHE A 529 -17.02 24.93 -5.23
CA PHE A 529 -17.45 26.29 -5.51
C PHE A 529 -18.16 26.44 -6.84
N LEU A 530 -17.72 25.71 -7.87
CA LEU A 530 -18.41 25.64 -9.15
C LEU A 530 -19.83 25.07 -9.02
N ARG A 531 -20.01 24.01 -8.22
CA ARG A 531 -21.35 23.48 -7.90
C ARG A 531 -22.23 24.50 -7.18
N ALA A 532 -21.61 25.44 -6.47
CA ALA A 532 -22.27 26.53 -5.78
C ALA A 532 -22.44 27.80 -6.65
N GLY A 533 -22.07 27.75 -7.93
CA GLY A 533 -22.22 28.88 -8.86
C GLY A 533 -21.09 29.91 -8.84
N VAL A 534 -19.94 29.62 -8.22
CA VAL A 534 -18.76 30.50 -8.18
C VAL A 534 -17.69 30.01 -9.15
N TYR A 535 -17.39 30.82 -10.17
CA TYR A 535 -16.55 30.43 -11.30
C TYR A 535 -15.14 31.04 -11.25
N PRO A 536 -14.10 30.36 -11.77
CA PRO A 536 -12.76 30.94 -11.88
C PRO A 536 -12.70 32.12 -12.89
N GLU A 537 -11.80 33.05 -12.63
CA GLU A 537 -11.39 34.16 -13.47
C GLU A 537 -10.51 33.61 -14.57
N LYS A 538 -10.72 34.09 -15.80
CA LYS A 538 -9.93 33.68 -16.95
C LYS A 538 -8.60 34.45 -16.91
N ASP A 539 -7.47 33.76 -17.06
CA ASP A 539 -6.18 34.39 -17.29
C ASP A 539 -6.28 35.30 -18.51
N GLN A 540 -6.29 36.61 -18.29
CA GLN A 540 -5.99 37.56 -19.35
C GLN A 540 -4.47 37.52 -19.51
N ALA A 541 -3.97 36.75 -20.46
CA ALA A 541 -2.68 37.05 -21.04
C ALA A 541 -2.82 38.44 -21.68
N GLU A 542 -2.21 39.45 -21.05
CA GLU A 542 -1.94 40.74 -21.67
C GLU A 542 -0.99 40.51 -22.86
N ASN A 543 -1.56 40.06 -23.98
CA ASN A 543 -0.95 40.28 -25.28
C ASN A 543 -1.31 41.71 -25.69
N GLU A 544 -0.55 42.67 -25.17
CA GLU A 544 -0.34 43.96 -25.85
C GLU A 544 0.49 43.71 -27.10
N ASP A 545 -0.15 43.18 -28.14
CA ASP A 545 0.37 43.26 -29.50
C ASP A 545 -0.77 43.67 -30.43
N GLY A 546 -0.91 44.98 -30.60
CA GLY A 546 -1.18 45.63 -31.89
C GLY A 546 -2.32 45.14 -32.79
N VAL A 547 -3.36 44.48 -32.28
CA VAL A 547 -4.57 44.24 -33.07
C VAL A 547 -5.46 45.47 -32.93
N GLN A 548 -5.51 46.26 -34.01
CA GLN A 548 -6.46 47.36 -34.22
C GLN A 548 -7.79 47.09 -33.52
N GLU A 549 -8.22 48.05 -32.71
CA GLU A 549 -9.58 48.16 -32.20
C GLU A 549 -10.57 48.02 -33.37
N ASN A 550 -10.98 46.79 -33.66
CA ASN A 550 -12.14 46.53 -34.48
C ASN A 550 -13.34 46.93 -33.63
N THR A 551 -13.70 48.19 -33.81
CA THR A 551 -14.91 48.84 -33.35
C THR A 551 -16.05 47.82 -33.42
N PHE A 552 -16.60 47.44 -32.26
CA PHE A 552 -17.93 46.82 -32.22
C PHE A 552 -18.83 47.68 -33.10
N SER A 553 -19.52 47.04 -34.03
CA SER A 553 -20.36 47.70 -35.02
C SER A 553 -21.29 48.70 -34.31
N MET A 554 -21.25 49.98 -34.68
CA MET A 554 -22.21 51.02 -34.24
C MET A 554 -23.63 50.78 -34.82
N ASP A 555 -24.00 49.51 -35.04
CA ASP A 555 -25.29 49.08 -35.55
C ASP A 555 -26.07 48.41 -34.41
N PRO A 556 -26.98 49.15 -33.74
CA PRO A 556 -27.78 48.63 -32.63
C PRO A 556 -28.63 47.41 -33.03
N GLN A 557 -28.98 47.28 -34.31
CA GLN A 557 -29.78 46.16 -34.79
C GLN A 557 -28.96 44.87 -34.83
N LEU A 558 -27.69 44.95 -35.23
CA LEU A 558 -26.79 43.81 -35.23
C LEU A 558 -26.48 43.34 -33.79
N GLU A 559 -26.23 44.25 -32.86
CA GLU A 559 -25.98 43.89 -31.45
C GLU A 559 -27.16 43.13 -30.84
N ARG A 560 -28.39 43.61 -31.10
CA ARG A 560 -29.63 42.95 -30.68
C ARG A 560 -29.78 41.55 -31.27
N GLN A 561 -29.47 41.37 -32.55
CA GLN A 561 -29.47 40.05 -33.19
C GLN A 561 -28.41 39.12 -32.59
N VAL A 562 -27.21 39.63 -32.32
CA VAL A 562 -26.13 38.86 -31.69
C VAL A 562 -26.55 38.35 -30.32
N GLU A 563 -27.15 39.20 -29.47
CA GLU A 563 -27.57 38.81 -28.14
C GLU A 563 -28.76 37.83 -28.16
N THR A 564 -29.69 38.01 -29.10
CA THR A 564 -30.79 37.05 -29.31
C THR A 564 -30.25 35.67 -29.66
N ILE A 565 -29.34 35.57 -30.64
CA ILE A 565 -28.75 34.30 -31.04
C ILE A 565 -27.91 33.71 -29.91
N ARG A 566 -27.17 34.52 -29.16
CA ARG A 566 -26.39 34.06 -28.00
C ARG A 566 -27.27 33.35 -26.97
N ASN A 567 -28.39 33.97 -26.59
CA ASN A 567 -29.34 33.38 -25.63
C ASN A 567 -29.93 32.04 -26.14
N LEU A 568 -30.24 31.95 -27.43
CA LEU A 568 -30.72 30.71 -28.04
C LEU A 568 -29.64 29.63 -28.07
N VAL A 569 -28.41 30.00 -28.45
CA VAL A 569 -27.25 29.09 -28.45
C VAL A 569 -27.03 28.54 -27.06
N ASP A 570 -27.01 29.39 -26.03
CA ASP A 570 -26.78 28.94 -24.65
C ASP A 570 -27.89 28.01 -24.16
N SER A 571 -29.15 28.35 -24.44
CA SER A 571 -30.29 27.50 -24.11
C SER A 571 -30.18 26.12 -24.78
N TYR A 572 -29.85 26.07 -26.08
CA TYR A 572 -29.75 24.81 -26.80
C TYR A 572 -28.52 23.99 -26.39
N VAL A 573 -27.36 24.63 -26.22
CA VAL A 573 -26.12 23.97 -25.77
C VAL A 573 -26.29 23.40 -24.35
N ALA A 574 -27.04 24.07 -23.46
CA ALA A 574 -27.35 23.55 -22.13
C ALA A 574 -28.14 22.22 -22.19
N ILE A 575 -29.09 22.10 -23.13
CA ILE A 575 -29.86 20.87 -23.37
C ILE A 575 -28.92 19.75 -23.85
N ILE A 576 -28.05 20.02 -24.83
CA ILE A 576 -27.09 19.03 -25.33
C ILE A 576 -26.12 18.61 -24.21
N ASN A 577 -25.59 19.54 -23.43
CA ASN A 577 -24.72 19.23 -22.31
C ASN A 577 -25.42 18.37 -21.25
N LYS A 578 -26.72 18.54 -21.03
CA LYS A 578 -27.52 17.67 -20.15
C LYS A 578 -27.67 16.26 -20.74
N SER A 579 -27.97 16.16 -22.03
CA SER A 579 -28.07 14.89 -22.78
C SER A 579 -26.75 14.10 -22.75
N ILE A 580 -25.65 14.75 -23.14
CA ILE A 580 -24.31 14.16 -23.21
C ILE A 580 -23.81 13.71 -21.83
N ARG A 581 -24.05 14.50 -20.77
CA ARG A 581 -23.69 14.10 -19.38
C ARG A 581 -24.34 12.80 -18.93
N ASP A 582 -25.52 12.48 -19.44
CA ASP A 582 -26.25 11.25 -19.11
C ASP A 582 -25.90 10.10 -20.07
N LEU A 583 -25.86 10.36 -21.38
CA LEU A 583 -25.69 9.33 -22.40
C LEU A 583 -24.26 8.78 -22.47
N MET A 584 -23.26 9.60 -22.13
CA MET A 584 -21.86 9.22 -22.17
C MET A 584 -21.50 8.10 -21.17
N PRO A 585 -21.78 8.25 -19.86
CA PRO A 585 -21.59 7.16 -18.89
C PRO A 585 -22.32 5.88 -19.30
N LYS A 586 -23.57 6.00 -19.78
CA LYS A 586 -24.37 4.84 -20.22
C LYS A 586 -23.73 4.09 -21.38
N THR A 587 -23.22 4.82 -22.37
CA THR A 587 -22.55 4.25 -23.54
C THR A 587 -21.27 3.51 -23.15
N ILE A 588 -20.44 4.12 -22.30
CA ILE A 588 -19.20 3.51 -21.80
C ILE A 588 -19.51 2.29 -20.92
N MET A 589 -20.48 2.40 -20.00
CA MET A 589 -20.92 1.28 -19.17
C MET A 589 -21.36 0.09 -20.04
N HIS A 590 -22.21 0.32 -21.04
CA HIS A 590 -22.77 -0.75 -21.87
C HIS A 590 -21.72 -1.39 -22.80
N LEU A 591 -21.00 -0.57 -23.57
CA LEU A 591 -20.11 -1.06 -24.62
C LEU A 591 -18.75 -1.50 -24.10
N MET A 592 -18.30 -0.98 -22.96
CA MET A 592 -16.96 -1.24 -22.46
C MET A 592 -16.99 -2.02 -21.15
N ILE A 593 -17.56 -1.45 -20.08
CA ILE A 593 -17.44 -2.01 -18.73
C ILE A 593 -18.25 -3.30 -18.61
N ASN A 594 -19.55 -3.27 -18.84
CA ASN A 594 -20.42 -4.45 -18.75
C ASN A 594 -20.00 -5.53 -19.74
N ASN A 595 -19.56 -5.12 -20.93
CA ASN A 595 -19.08 -6.03 -21.94
C ASN A 595 -17.76 -6.73 -21.52
N ALA A 596 -16.81 -6.00 -20.93
CA ALA A 596 -15.59 -6.54 -20.37
C ALA A 596 -15.89 -7.45 -19.16
N THR A 597 -16.65 -6.98 -18.19
CA THR A 597 -17.04 -7.77 -17.00
C THR A 597 -17.74 -9.06 -17.40
N THR A 598 -18.69 -9.01 -18.33
CA THR A 598 -19.38 -10.22 -18.80
C THR A 598 -18.41 -11.16 -19.52
N SER A 599 -17.56 -10.64 -20.40
CA SER A 599 -16.63 -11.48 -21.18
C SER A 599 -15.53 -12.11 -20.32
N ILE A 600 -15.07 -11.40 -19.29
CA ILE A 600 -14.04 -11.85 -18.35
C ILE A 600 -14.63 -12.80 -17.29
N GLY A 601 -15.78 -12.45 -16.71
CA GLY A 601 -16.44 -13.20 -15.63
C GLY A 601 -17.18 -14.45 -16.10
N SER A 602 -17.92 -14.38 -17.21
CA SER A 602 -18.80 -15.49 -17.67
C SER A 602 -18.13 -16.49 -18.62
N ARG A 603 -16.91 -16.22 -19.10
CA ARG A 603 -16.18 -17.09 -20.03
C ARG A 603 -14.74 -17.39 -19.55
N PRO A 604 -14.54 -18.25 -18.54
CA PRO A 604 -13.21 -18.79 -18.26
C PRO A 604 -12.61 -19.52 -19.48
N THR A 605 -13.45 -20.01 -20.40
CA THR A 605 -13.07 -20.55 -21.71
C THR A 605 -12.51 -19.49 -22.67
N PHE A 606 -12.86 -18.20 -22.54
CA PHE A 606 -12.26 -17.12 -23.34
C PHE A 606 -10.77 -17.00 -23.05
N LEU A 607 -10.38 -16.98 -21.78
CA LEU A 607 -8.96 -16.98 -21.40
C LEU A 607 -8.29 -18.30 -21.78
N LEU A 608 -8.93 -19.46 -21.57
CA LEU A 608 -8.36 -20.77 -21.92
C LEU A 608 -8.17 -20.98 -23.44
N ASN A 609 -9.06 -20.45 -24.29
CA ASN A 609 -8.94 -20.55 -25.74
C ASN A 609 -7.77 -19.72 -26.30
N PHE A 610 -7.41 -18.62 -25.64
CA PHE A 610 -6.29 -17.77 -26.03
C PHE A 610 -4.95 -18.21 -25.41
N VAL A 611 -5.00 -18.81 -24.22
CA VAL A 611 -3.82 -19.22 -23.44
C VAL A 611 -3.13 -20.48 -24.00
N GLY A 612 -3.79 -21.27 -24.85
CA GLY A 612 -3.18 -22.41 -25.54
C GLY A 612 -2.87 -23.60 -24.61
N ASP A 613 -1.76 -24.31 -24.84
CA ASP A 613 -1.39 -25.54 -24.10
C ASP A 613 -1.13 -25.27 -22.60
N PRO A 614 -2.01 -25.74 -21.68
CA PRO A 614 -1.90 -25.52 -20.23
C PRO A 614 -0.55 -25.95 -19.64
N SER A 615 0.12 -26.90 -20.30
CA SER A 615 1.43 -27.44 -19.92
C SER A 615 2.50 -26.35 -19.88
N ARG A 616 2.46 -25.39 -20.81
CA ARG A 616 3.48 -24.33 -20.95
C ARG A 616 3.37 -23.22 -19.89
N LEU A 617 2.20 -23.07 -19.26
CA LEU A 617 1.92 -22.01 -18.27
C LEU A 617 2.00 -22.51 -16.83
N SER A 618 2.00 -23.83 -16.64
CA SER A 618 2.05 -24.51 -15.34
C SER A 618 3.43 -24.49 -14.66
N GLY A 619 4.43 -23.84 -15.27
CA GLY A 619 5.79 -23.77 -14.74
C GLY A 619 5.86 -22.98 -13.43
N LEU A 620 5.95 -23.69 -12.31
CA LEU A 620 6.25 -23.08 -11.02
C LEU A 620 7.66 -22.49 -11.04
N PRO A 621 7.87 -21.27 -10.49
CA PRO A 621 9.21 -20.70 -10.38
C PRO A 621 10.12 -21.55 -9.47
N PRO A 622 11.45 -21.46 -9.61
CA PRO A 622 12.41 -22.32 -8.89
C PRO A 622 12.24 -22.30 -7.36
N TRP A 623 11.82 -21.17 -6.78
CA TRP A 623 11.55 -21.06 -5.35
C TRP A 623 10.25 -21.78 -4.92
N GLY A 624 9.24 -21.82 -5.78
CA GLY A 624 7.99 -22.56 -5.55
C GLY A 624 8.22 -24.07 -5.56
N GLN A 625 9.08 -24.53 -6.48
CA GLN A 625 9.53 -25.94 -6.54
C GLN A 625 10.36 -26.31 -5.29
N ARG A 626 11.27 -25.44 -4.83
CA ARG A 626 12.05 -25.64 -3.60
C ARG A 626 11.19 -25.63 -2.33
N LYS A 627 10.17 -24.76 -2.24
CA LYS A 627 9.21 -24.77 -1.12
C LYS A 627 8.40 -26.06 -1.08
N GLN A 628 7.97 -26.56 -2.24
CA GLN A 628 7.27 -27.85 -2.33
C GLN A 628 8.18 -29.02 -1.94
N GLN A 629 9.41 -29.08 -2.44
CA GLN A 629 10.38 -30.10 -2.03
C GLN A 629 10.73 -30.00 -0.54
N GLY A 630 10.92 -28.80 0.00
CA GLY A 630 11.19 -28.60 1.43
C GLY A 630 10.06 -29.08 2.34
N ARG A 631 8.80 -28.87 1.94
CA ARG A 631 7.60 -29.36 2.67
C ARG A 631 7.45 -30.88 2.61
N VAL A 632 7.75 -31.50 1.47
CA VAL A 632 7.73 -32.97 1.33
C VAL A 632 8.89 -33.62 2.10
N VAL A 633 10.09 -33.02 2.07
CA VAL A 633 11.25 -33.49 2.84
C VAL A 633 11.02 -33.35 4.35
N SER A 634 10.26 -32.36 4.84
CA SER A 634 9.90 -32.28 6.26
C SER A 634 8.99 -33.41 6.75
N GLN A 635 8.36 -34.18 5.86
CA GLN A 635 7.59 -35.36 6.22
C GLN A 635 8.43 -36.64 6.30
N SER A 636 9.52 -36.77 5.51
CA SER A 636 10.26 -38.04 5.42
C SER A 636 10.96 -38.48 6.72
N PRO A 637 11.74 -37.64 7.45
CA PRO A 637 12.45 -38.11 8.64
C PRO A 637 11.52 -38.32 9.85
N LEU A 638 10.46 -37.52 9.98
CA LEU A 638 9.53 -37.58 11.12
C LEU A 638 8.56 -38.76 11.00
N PHE A 639 8.14 -39.11 9.79
CA PHE A 639 7.27 -40.26 9.55
C PHE A 639 8.03 -41.58 9.73
N GLU A 640 9.29 -41.64 9.31
CA GLU A 640 10.15 -42.81 9.45
C GLU A 640 10.58 -43.04 10.91
N PHE A 641 10.80 -41.96 11.68
CA PHE A 641 11.05 -42.05 13.12
C PHE A 641 9.81 -42.55 13.89
N CYS A 642 8.61 -42.02 13.60
CA CYS A 642 7.37 -42.46 14.26
C CYS A 642 7.01 -43.91 13.91
N TYR A 643 7.21 -44.34 12.66
CA TYR A 643 6.91 -45.70 12.21
C TYR A 643 7.86 -46.75 12.83
N GLN A 644 9.14 -46.39 13.04
CA GLN A 644 10.09 -47.29 13.70
C GLN A 644 9.93 -47.36 15.22
N THR A 645 9.31 -46.36 15.85
CA THR A 645 9.04 -46.38 17.31
C THR A 645 7.69 -46.99 17.70
N SER A 646 6.84 -47.36 16.73
CA SER A 646 5.58 -48.05 17.00
C SER A 646 5.63 -49.56 16.72
N GLN A 647 6.80 -50.11 16.40
CA GLN A 647 7.16 -51.53 16.53
C GLN A 647 8.17 -51.68 17.66
#